data_AF-A0A9W9IJL9-F1
#
_entry.id   AF-A0A9W9IJL9-F1
#
_cell.length_a   1.000
_cell.length_b   1.000
_cell.length_c   1.000
_cell.angle_alpha   90.00
_cell.angle_beta   90.00
_cell.angle_gamma   90.00
#
_symmetry.space_group_name_H-M   'P 1'
#
loop_
_entity.id
_entity.type
_entity.pdbx_description
1 polymer ?
#
loop_
_entity_poly.entity_id
_entity_poly.type
_entity_poly.pdbx_seq_one_letter_code
_entity_poly.pdbx_strand_id
1 'polypeptide(L)'
;MIPTALPPMAPPLLNETTAVSATSLRDANPSITNDASSTLNPTTILSAPTSPTPHLHQDGTGRPHPSPNSIGTIVIVYGRGQEQIVHMVAEVLGKPWTIETSLDTLANANDVVVVGILASELDQRFSGCNRNAFVLINTHSVEDGSAPEEQLTECCDYEFLYSQSPFLRRDLTRFLSLILGQTRPHDDLRTKTRTNFISTTFPDVHAALPNLDILSVGSDAVEIRVDLLVDPASDGAPAGSVPSLKYVGQQLMLLRQHTEMPIIFTTRCTKENGKFPMDDPGLFYRYLRRAIQWGVEYIDVELWLPEEIRQQLVETKGNSIIMSAFHDFSGTWKWTSPEAQRIFSESAKYGDIVKMIAMVSTIEENYELEYFRSKIKNHGSGPLLSAVNMGQMGQLSRALNTVFSPITHPLLPMIAAPGQLTAAEINEALHIMGQLPKRELYAIGSFRSTPQSMFMEKCLNELGLPHTFASIDRGPKGSMESLMMQPQFGGASVNPPISSSTSYIPNISDAARAIGLVDTIAMSPSADGSATGPTSLVGENTTWKGIRATLTREYVPSAYRGRAAIILAGSETDASAAIFALRSLEVGVIYTVGFKASGPLAAGLEPFTSIQSVKLVEKPFVIVSALPPEKSLLVQPLLRHYRTASRSSPPSTRGKVYLDLTTGPRKGDPLGVASSAGWTAYGLEDVSAWTTVETLRLLVGQNVPFDFVRMASGRPLF
;
A
#
# COMPACT_ATOMS: atom_id res chain seq x y z
N MET A 1 -31.39 -1.72 44.26
CA MET A 1 -32.86 -1.60 44.31
C MET A 1 -33.40 -1.96 42.93
N ILE A 2 -34.11 -3.08 42.86
CA ILE A 2 -35.05 -3.53 41.79
C ILE A 2 -36.45 -3.08 42.30
N PRO A 3 -37.51 -2.73 41.51
CA PRO A 3 -38.15 -3.63 40.53
C PRO A 3 -38.80 -2.95 39.29
N THR A 4 -39.09 -3.63 38.18
CA THR A 4 -40.21 -4.58 38.01
C THR A 4 -40.20 -5.20 36.60
N ALA A 5 -40.86 -6.36 36.44
CA ALA A 5 -40.87 -7.22 35.27
C ALA A 5 -42.30 -7.54 34.77
N LEU A 6 -42.36 -8.09 33.53
CA LEU A 6 -43.40 -8.95 32.89
C LEU A 6 -44.62 -8.26 32.21
N PRO A 7 -45.29 -8.88 31.19
CA PRO A 7 -45.36 -10.33 30.86
C PRO A 7 -45.25 -10.76 29.35
N PRO A 8 -45.30 -12.08 29.02
CA PRO A 8 -45.21 -12.62 27.66
C PRO A 8 -46.58 -12.96 27.03
N MET A 9 -46.64 -13.08 25.69
CA MET A 9 -47.80 -13.65 24.97
C MET A 9 -47.43 -14.89 24.17
N ALA A 10 -48.37 -15.83 24.17
CA ALA A 10 -48.36 -17.18 23.59
C ALA A 10 -49.03 -17.21 22.18
N PRO A 11 -48.99 -18.35 21.46
CA PRO A 11 -49.09 -18.46 19.99
C PRO A 11 -50.51 -18.86 19.50
N PRO A 12 -50.67 -19.14 18.18
CA PRO A 12 -51.63 -20.15 17.78
C PRO A 12 -51.04 -21.28 16.90
N LEU A 13 -51.76 -22.40 16.99
CA LEU A 13 -51.52 -23.75 16.51
C LEU A 13 -51.96 -24.00 15.06
N LEU A 14 -51.20 -24.90 14.42
CA LEU A 14 -51.59 -26.08 13.61
C LEU A 14 -53.01 -26.22 13.03
N ASN A 15 -53.06 -26.56 11.75
CA ASN A 15 -53.75 -27.72 11.13
C ASN A 15 -53.62 -27.62 9.59
N GLU A 16 -53.61 -28.65 8.75
CA GLU A 16 -53.37 -30.09 8.83
C GLU A 16 -53.35 -30.56 7.35
N THR A 17 -52.54 -31.59 7.06
CA THR A 17 -52.72 -32.66 6.04
C THR A 17 -53.29 -32.34 4.63
N THR A 18 -52.51 -32.69 3.59
CA THR A 18 -52.75 -33.89 2.74
C THR A 18 -51.70 -33.98 1.62
N ALA A 19 -51.14 -35.18 1.46
CA ALA A 19 -50.30 -35.60 0.36
C ALA A 19 -51.11 -36.47 -0.61
N VAL A 20 -50.93 -36.35 -1.93
CA VAL A 20 -51.01 -37.47 -2.89
C VAL A 20 -50.13 -37.21 -4.12
N SER A 21 -49.47 -38.29 -4.53
CA SER A 21 -48.42 -38.47 -5.52
C SER A 21 -48.85 -38.51 -7.00
N ALA A 22 -47.80 -38.45 -7.84
CA ALA A 22 -47.51 -39.32 -9.00
C ALA A 22 -48.12 -39.04 -10.38
N THR A 23 -47.23 -38.88 -11.37
CA THR A 23 -47.08 -39.66 -12.64
C THR A 23 -45.96 -38.97 -13.45
N SER A 24 -44.73 -39.50 -13.55
CA SER A 24 -44.20 -40.59 -14.38
C SER A 24 -44.44 -40.42 -15.90
N LEU A 25 -43.36 -40.30 -16.69
CA LEU A 25 -42.86 -41.30 -17.64
C LEU A 25 -41.99 -40.73 -18.79
N ARG A 26 -40.90 -41.48 -19.06
CA ARG A 26 -40.29 -41.81 -20.37
C ARG A 26 -39.38 -40.78 -21.04
N ASP A 27 -38.07 -41.05 -21.09
CA ASP A 27 -37.34 -41.93 -22.02
C ASP A 27 -37.08 -41.25 -23.37
N ALA A 28 -35.80 -41.02 -23.68
CA ALA A 28 -35.15 -41.49 -24.91
C ALA A 28 -33.74 -40.88 -25.05
N ASN A 29 -32.72 -41.73 -24.89
CA ASN A 29 -31.46 -41.59 -25.62
C ASN A 29 -31.67 -42.11 -27.05
N PRO A 30 -30.82 -41.71 -28.00
CA PRO A 30 -30.01 -42.74 -28.63
C PRO A 30 -28.52 -42.38 -28.81
N SER A 31 -27.76 -43.47 -28.79
CA SER A 31 -26.34 -43.71 -28.98
C SER A 31 -25.81 -43.58 -30.42
N ILE A 32 -24.51 -43.28 -30.58
CA ILE A 32 -23.61 -43.74 -31.67
C ILE A 32 -22.18 -43.85 -31.06
N THR A 33 -21.68 -45.02 -30.60
CA THR A 33 -20.78 -46.03 -31.23
C THR A 33 -19.50 -45.47 -31.88
N ASN A 34 -18.32 -45.63 -31.24
CA ASN A 34 -17.26 -46.67 -31.44
C ASN A 34 -16.17 -46.24 -32.45
N ASP A 35 -14.88 -46.20 -32.04
CA ASP A 35 -13.94 -47.30 -32.29
C ASP A 35 -12.49 -47.07 -31.84
N ALA A 36 -11.88 -48.21 -31.43
CA ALA A 36 -10.50 -48.66 -31.62
C ALA A 36 -9.30 -48.08 -30.81
N SER A 37 -8.95 -48.85 -29.78
CA SER A 37 -7.64 -49.37 -29.35
C SER A 37 -6.34 -48.98 -30.10
N SER A 38 -5.27 -48.69 -29.35
CA SER A 38 -4.00 -49.46 -29.41
C SER A 38 -3.09 -49.18 -28.21
N THR A 39 -2.36 -50.21 -27.80
CA THR A 39 -1.47 -50.33 -26.64
C THR A 39 0.01 -50.13 -27.01
N LEU A 40 0.83 -49.64 -26.05
CA LEU A 40 2.22 -50.02 -25.68
C LEU A 40 3.28 -48.88 -25.58
N ASN A 41 3.66 -48.62 -24.32
CA ASN A 41 5.02 -48.64 -23.74
C ASN A 41 6.11 -47.55 -24.00
N PRO A 42 7.08 -47.41 -23.05
CA PRO A 42 7.68 -46.13 -22.64
C PRO A 42 9.15 -45.94 -23.08
N THR A 43 9.75 -44.82 -22.64
CA THR A 43 11.17 -44.35 -22.75
C THR A 43 11.56 -43.88 -24.16
N THR A 44 12.06 -42.66 -24.42
CA THR A 44 13.26 -41.99 -23.86
C THR A 44 13.46 -40.60 -24.55
N ILE A 45 14.21 -39.70 -23.91
CA ILE A 45 15.04 -38.58 -24.45
C ILE A 45 14.46 -37.15 -24.50
N LEU A 46 15.00 -36.38 -23.55
CA LEU A 46 15.41 -34.96 -23.57
C LEU A 46 14.98 -34.07 -24.74
N SER A 47 14.16 -33.07 -24.41
CA SER A 47 14.37 -31.69 -24.85
C SER A 47 13.65 -30.74 -23.89
N ALA A 48 14.40 -29.76 -23.36
CA ALA A 48 13.90 -28.74 -22.46
C ALA A 48 12.83 -27.86 -23.15
N PRO A 49 11.70 -27.54 -22.50
CA PRO A 49 10.86 -26.44 -22.93
C PRO A 49 11.32 -25.15 -22.25
N THR A 50 11.72 -24.21 -23.08
CA THR A 50 11.84 -22.79 -22.81
C THR A 50 10.64 -22.26 -22.03
N SER A 51 10.92 -21.50 -20.98
CA SER A 51 9.95 -20.82 -20.13
C SER A 51 9.04 -19.90 -20.96
N PRO A 52 7.69 -19.98 -20.86
CA PRO A 52 6.82 -18.98 -21.44
C PRO A 52 6.86 -17.74 -20.54
N THR A 53 7.39 -16.65 -21.10
CA THR A 53 7.25 -15.30 -20.56
C THR A 53 5.75 -14.95 -20.56
N PRO A 54 5.18 -14.42 -19.46
CA PRO A 54 3.80 -13.96 -19.48
C PRO A 54 3.70 -12.73 -20.39
N HIS A 55 2.96 -12.86 -21.49
CA HIS A 55 2.61 -11.76 -22.37
C HIS A 55 1.80 -10.72 -21.59
N LEU A 56 2.43 -9.59 -21.28
CA LEU A 56 1.73 -8.36 -20.93
C LEU A 56 0.95 -7.88 -22.15
N HIS A 57 -0.36 -7.71 -21.95
CA HIS A 57 -1.26 -7.07 -22.88
C HIS A 57 -0.74 -5.68 -23.26
N GLN A 58 -0.51 -5.46 -24.56
CA GLN A 58 -0.27 -4.14 -25.14
C GLN A 58 -1.61 -3.40 -25.24
N ASP A 59 -1.86 -2.44 -24.34
CA ASP A 59 -2.83 -1.38 -24.59
C ASP A 59 -2.20 -0.40 -25.61
N GLY A 60 -2.75 -0.39 -26.81
CA GLY A 60 -2.42 0.56 -27.85
C GLY A 60 -3.01 1.94 -27.52
N THR A 61 -2.18 2.82 -26.96
CA THR A 61 -2.21 4.32 -27.04
C THR A 61 -1.30 4.99 -26.01
N GLY A 62 -0.64 4.24 -25.11
CA GLY A 62 0.36 4.80 -24.19
C GLY A 62 1.70 5.07 -24.88
N ARG A 63 2.24 6.29 -24.74
CA ARG A 63 3.68 6.54 -24.89
C ARG A 63 4.44 5.46 -24.09
N PRO A 64 5.56 4.91 -24.58
CA PRO A 64 6.34 3.94 -23.81
C PRO A 64 6.77 4.61 -22.50
N HIS A 65 6.28 4.10 -21.38
CA HIS A 65 6.75 4.53 -20.07
C HIS A 65 8.25 4.24 -19.96
N PRO A 66 9.05 5.19 -19.46
CA PRO A 66 10.48 4.95 -19.25
C PRO A 66 10.63 3.71 -18.37
N SER A 67 11.50 2.78 -18.80
CA SER A 67 11.89 1.66 -17.94
C SER A 67 12.40 2.23 -16.60
N PRO A 68 12.15 1.55 -15.47
CA PRO A 68 12.65 1.98 -14.15
C PRO A 68 14.20 2.10 -14.09
N ASN A 69 14.90 1.69 -15.15
CA ASN A 69 16.34 1.78 -15.35
C ASN A 69 16.84 3.08 -16.02
N SER A 70 15.95 4.05 -16.32
CA SER A 70 16.31 5.25 -17.09
C SER A 70 16.23 6.58 -16.31
N ILE A 71 16.13 6.51 -14.99
CA ILE A 71 16.12 7.73 -14.17
C ILE A 71 17.53 8.30 -14.17
N GLY A 72 17.67 9.48 -14.79
CA GLY A 72 18.92 10.23 -14.84
C GLY A 72 19.32 10.82 -13.49
N THR A 73 20.25 11.78 -13.50
CA THR A 73 20.78 12.44 -12.31
C THR A 73 19.66 13.05 -11.46
N ILE A 74 19.74 12.95 -10.13
CA ILE A 74 18.79 13.62 -9.23
C ILE A 74 19.44 14.90 -8.74
N VAL A 75 18.86 16.05 -9.09
CA VAL A 75 19.36 17.36 -8.71
C VAL A 75 18.51 17.91 -7.59
N ILE A 76 19.15 18.19 -6.47
CA ILE A 76 18.57 18.76 -5.26
C ILE A 76 18.93 20.23 -5.21
N VAL A 77 17.92 21.08 -5.37
CA VAL A 77 18.06 22.52 -5.15
C VAL A 77 17.82 22.79 -3.67
N TYR A 78 18.79 23.43 -3.01
CA TYR A 78 18.75 23.66 -1.56
C TYR A 78 19.05 25.12 -1.20
N GLY A 79 18.54 25.57 -0.05
CA GLY A 79 18.80 26.91 0.49
C GLY A 79 20.16 27.03 1.19
N ARG A 80 20.64 28.26 1.39
CA ARG A 80 21.94 28.50 2.06
C ARG A 80 21.98 27.86 3.46
N GLY A 81 23.01 27.06 3.75
CA GLY A 81 23.16 26.36 5.03
C GLY A 81 22.29 25.12 5.17
N GLN A 82 21.63 24.67 4.10
CA GLN A 82 20.78 23.48 4.07
C GLN A 82 21.42 22.32 3.28
N GLU A 83 22.74 22.30 3.10
CA GLU A 83 23.48 21.31 2.28
C GLU A 83 23.21 19.87 2.74
N GLN A 84 22.86 19.69 4.03
CA GLN A 84 22.60 18.37 4.62
C GLN A 84 21.45 17.61 3.95
N ILE A 85 20.47 18.30 3.34
CA ILE A 85 19.36 17.63 2.63
C ILE A 85 19.87 16.82 1.44
N VAL A 86 20.92 17.28 0.76
CA VAL A 86 21.57 16.58 -0.36
C VAL A 86 22.13 15.24 0.14
N HIS A 87 22.80 15.25 1.30
CA HIS A 87 23.31 14.04 1.93
C HIS A 87 22.17 13.08 2.33
N MET A 88 21.07 13.60 2.89
CA MET A 88 19.93 12.76 3.28
C MET A 88 19.26 12.08 2.09
N VAL A 89 19.08 12.80 0.98
CA VAL A 89 18.59 12.22 -0.28
C VAL A 89 19.53 11.13 -0.78
N ALA A 90 20.83 11.41 -0.81
CA ALA A 90 21.85 10.44 -1.22
C ALA A 90 21.85 9.17 -0.35
N GLU A 91 21.69 9.33 0.97
CA GLU A 91 21.60 8.24 1.93
C GLU A 91 20.37 7.37 1.67
N VAL A 92 19.18 7.98 1.56
CA VAL A 92 17.89 7.29 1.30
C VAL A 92 17.90 6.55 -0.04
N LEU A 93 18.53 7.13 -1.07
CA LEU A 93 18.66 6.53 -2.39
C LEU A 93 19.78 5.49 -2.51
N GLY A 94 20.70 5.46 -1.55
CA GLY A 94 21.93 4.67 -1.65
C GLY A 94 22.88 5.12 -2.76
N LYS A 95 22.73 6.34 -3.31
CA LYS A 95 23.50 6.89 -4.44
C LYS A 95 24.58 7.91 -4.02
N PRO A 96 25.79 7.87 -4.60
CA PRO A 96 26.84 8.87 -4.31
C PRO A 96 26.37 10.29 -4.59
N TRP A 97 26.99 11.27 -3.94
CA TRP A 97 26.61 12.67 -4.09
C TRP A 97 27.77 13.64 -4.27
N THR A 98 27.48 14.78 -4.90
CA THR A 98 28.38 15.92 -5.09
C THR A 98 27.59 17.24 -4.92
N ILE A 99 28.30 18.36 -4.76
CA ILE A 99 27.73 19.70 -4.82
C ILE A 99 28.39 20.41 -6.00
N GLU A 100 27.57 20.99 -6.86
CA GLU A 100 27.99 21.70 -8.08
C GLU A 100 27.44 23.13 -8.07
N THR A 101 28.07 24.01 -8.86
CA THR A 101 27.68 25.42 -9.00
C THR A 101 26.92 25.70 -10.31
N SER A 102 26.83 24.72 -11.22
CA SER A 102 26.10 24.80 -12.49
C SER A 102 25.62 23.41 -12.93
N LEU A 103 24.54 23.37 -13.71
CA LEU A 103 24.03 22.17 -14.37
C LEU A 103 24.86 21.72 -15.58
N ASP A 104 25.70 22.59 -16.14
CA ASP A 104 26.49 22.30 -17.35
C ASP A 104 27.44 21.10 -17.17
N THR A 105 27.88 20.86 -15.95
CA THR A 105 28.76 19.74 -15.60
C THR A 105 28.04 18.39 -15.67
N LEU A 106 26.70 18.38 -15.67
CA LEU A 106 25.88 17.16 -15.64
C LEU A 106 25.68 16.49 -17.00
N ALA A 107 25.92 17.21 -18.11
CA ALA A 107 25.75 16.68 -19.46
C ALA A 107 26.68 15.49 -19.79
N ASN A 108 27.74 15.28 -19.00
CA ASN A 108 28.78 14.28 -19.23
C ASN A 108 28.90 13.20 -18.13
N ALA A 109 28.01 13.20 -17.13
CA ALA A 109 28.09 12.25 -16.02
C ALA A 109 27.45 10.89 -16.38
N ASN A 110 28.26 9.83 -16.43
CA ASN A 110 27.81 8.47 -16.77
C ASN A 110 27.22 7.68 -15.59
N ASP A 111 27.44 8.13 -14.34
CA ASP A 111 26.94 7.46 -13.13
C ASP A 111 25.77 8.25 -12.53
N VAL A 112 24.68 7.55 -12.18
CA VAL A 112 23.52 8.14 -11.48
C VAL A 112 23.96 8.63 -10.10
N VAL A 113 24.18 9.93 -9.97
CA VAL A 113 24.59 10.65 -8.75
C VAL A 113 23.46 11.55 -8.25
N VAL A 114 23.51 11.89 -6.96
CA VAL A 114 22.73 12.99 -6.37
C VAL A 114 23.58 14.26 -6.42
N VAL A 115 23.06 15.32 -6.99
CA VAL A 115 23.79 16.59 -7.17
C VAL A 115 23.07 17.67 -6.39
N GLY A 116 23.77 18.32 -5.47
CA GLY A 116 23.27 19.53 -4.81
C GLY A 116 23.61 20.77 -5.63
N ILE A 117 22.65 21.67 -5.81
CA ILE A 117 22.86 23.03 -6.34
C ILE A 117 22.23 24.05 -5.40
N LEU A 118 22.96 25.11 -5.10
CA LEU A 118 22.43 26.21 -4.29
C LEU A 118 21.35 26.96 -5.07
N ALA A 119 20.21 27.25 -4.45
CA ALA A 119 19.08 27.90 -5.11
C ALA A 119 19.44 29.19 -5.87
N SER A 120 20.35 30.00 -5.32
CA SER A 120 20.81 31.25 -5.95
C SER A 120 21.74 31.06 -7.16
N GLU A 121 22.23 29.86 -7.39
CA GLU A 121 23.18 29.52 -8.46
C GLU A 121 22.51 28.77 -9.63
N LEU A 122 21.24 28.37 -9.48
CA LEU A 122 20.51 27.64 -10.51
C LEU A 122 20.18 28.53 -11.73
N ASP A 123 20.71 28.17 -12.91
CA ASP A 123 20.24 28.77 -14.17
C ASP A 123 18.85 28.23 -14.54
N GLN A 124 17.82 29.04 -14.28
CA GLN A 124 16.43 28.72 -14.59
C GLN A 124 16.13 28.64 -16.11
N ARG A 125 17.06 29.08 -16.97
CA ARG A 125 16.91 28.94 -18.44
C ARG A 125 17.34 27.57 -18.94
N PHE A 126 18.03 26.78 -18.11
CA PHE A 126 18.54 25.45 -18.45
C PHE A 126 19.32 25.42 -19.77
N SER A 127 20.08 26.49 -20.05
CA SER A 127 20.76 26.66 -21.34
C SER A 127 21.80 25.56 -21.54
N GLY A 128 21.73 24.81 -22.65
CA GLY A 128 22.71 23.74 -22.95
C GLY A 128 22.50 22.41 -22.19
N CYS A 129 21.44 22.29 -21.39
CA CYS A 129 21.13 21.09 -20.61
C CYS A 129 20.02 20.24 -21.25
N ASN A 130 20.16 18.91 -21.25
CA ASN A 130 19.07 18.00 -21.63
C ASN A 130 18.13 17.78 -20.43
N ARG A 131 16.96 18.42 -20.42
CA ARG A 131 16.02 18.35 -19.30
C ARG A 131 15.52 16.93 -18.98
N ASN A 132 15.55 16.03 -19.95
CA ASN A 132 15.15 14.63 -19.77
C ASN A 132 16.24 13.79 -19.07
N ALA A 133 17.44 14.34 -18.87
CA ALA A 133 18.58 13.64 -18.27
C ALA A 133 18.63 13.76 -16.73
N PHE A 134 17.75 14.55 -16.12
CA PHE A 134 17.71 14.71 -14.67
C PHE A 134 16.32 15.02 -14.13
N VAL A 135 16.11 14.71 -12.86
CA VAL A 135 14.93 15.12 -12.08
C VAL A 135 15.36 16.24 -11.13
N LEU A 136 14.68 17.38 -11.20
CA LEU A 136 14.98 18.56 -10.40
C LEU A 136 13.99 18.69 -9.25
N ILE A 137 14.51 18.69 -8.02
CA ILE A 137 13.72 18.73 -6.79
C ILE A 137 14.10 19.97 -6.00
N ASN A 138 13.17 20.91 -5.86
CA ASN A 138 13.32 22.02 -4.93
C ASN A 138 13.11 21.53 -3.50
N THR A 139 14.05 21.79 -2.59
CA THR A 139 13.92 21.40 -1.18
C THR A 139 13.86 22.63 -0.29
N HIS A 140 12.94 22.61 0.67
CA HIS A 140 12.73 23.76 1.55
C HIS A 140 12.48 23.32 2.99
N SER A 141 13.25 23.89 3.91
CA SER A 141 13.04 23.72 5.33
C SER A 141 11.96 24.67 5.84
N VAL A 142 10.97 24.16 6.56
CA VAL A 142 9.85 24.99 7.07
C VAL A 142 10.17 25.73 8.38
N GLU A 143 11.36 25.56 8.95
CA GLU A 143 11.71 26.04 10.30
C GLU A 143 11.87 27.55 10.44
N ASP A 144 12.33 28.22 9.38
CA ASP A 144 12.49 29.69 9.39
C ASP A 144 11.17 30.44 9.15
N GLY A 145 10.07 29.70 8.94
CA GLY A 145 8.76 30.26 8.65
C GLY A 145 8.68 30.95 7.28
N SER A 146 9.68 30.82 6.41
CA SER A 146 9.62 31.30 5.03
C SER A 146 8.84 30.33 4.13
N ALA A 147 8.55 30.75 2.90
CA ALA A 147 7.95 29.90 1.87
C ALA A 147 8.99 29.65 0.75
N PRO A 148 8.90 28.50 0.05
CA PRO A 148 9.66 28.31 -1.18
C PRO A 148 9.37 29.43 -2.18
N GLU A 149 10.41 29.89 -2.89
CA GLU A 149 10.26 30.86 -3.97
C GLU A 149 9.46 30.24 -5.13
N GLU A 150 8.37 30.90 -5.52
CA GLU A 150 7.43 30.34 -6.50
C GLU A 150 8.06 30.12 -7.88
N GLN A 151 8.82 31.10 -8.39
CA GLN A 151 9.50 30.99 -9.68
C GLN A 151 10.50 29.82 -9.70
N LEU A 152 11.18 29.59 -8.57
CA LEU A 152 12.08 28.46 -8.42
C LEU A 152 11.32 27.13 -8.46
N THR A 153 10.21 27.03 -7.75
CA THR A 153 9.40 25.79 -7.78
C THR A 153 8.78 25.54 -9.15
N GLU A 154 8.35 26.58 -9.88
CA GLU A 154 7.80 26.43 -11.23
C GLU A 154 8.80 25.86 -12.24
N CYS A 155 10.10 26.11 -12.06
CA CYS A 155 11.15 25.53 -12.92
C CYS A 155 11.54 24.08 -12.55
N CYS A 156 11.12 23.60 -11.37
CA CYS A 156 11.43 22.27 -10.84
C CYS A 156 10.33 21.25 -11.15
N ASP A 157 10.73 19.97 -11.23
CA ASP A 157 9.77 18.87 -11.43
C ASP A 157 8.96 18.62 -10.15
N TYR A 158 9.63 18.74 -9.01
CA TYR A 158 9.07 18.46 -7.69
C TYR A 158 9.54 19.47 -6.64
N GLU A 159 8.79 19.54 -5.54
CA GLU A 159 9.10 20.31 -4.33
C GLU A 159 8.97 19.40 -3.11
N PHE A 160 9.96 19.42 -2.22
CA PHE A 160 9.95 18.67 -0.98
C PHE A 160 10.12 19.59 0.23
N LEU A 161 9.09 19.64 1.07
CA LEU A 161 9.09 20.39 2.32
C LEU A 161 9.52 19.47 3.46
N TYR A 162 10.32 19.97 4.39
CA TYR A 162 10.78 19.18 5.53
C TYR A 162 11.04 20.01 6.79
N SER A 163 10.97 19.35 7.94
CA SER A 163 11.45 19.85 9.23
C SER A 163 12.87 19.33 9.48
N GLN A 164 13.78 20.13 10.07
CA GLN A 164 15.15 19.68 10.36
C GLN A 164 15.21 18.88 11.67
N SER A 165 14.39 19.28 12.66
CA SER A 165 14.38 18.64 13.98
C SER A 165 12.95 18.35 14.49
N PRO A 166 12.47 17.09 14.41
CA PRO A 166 13.15 15.92 13.83
C PRO A 166 13.01 15.87 12.30
N PHE A 167 14.09 15.49 11.61
CA PHE A 167 14.02 15.08 10.22
C PHE A 167 13.48 13.64 10.13
N LEU A 168 12.35 13.46 9.45
CA LEU A 168 11.71 12.14 9.31
C LEU A 168 12.13 11.48 7.99
N ARG A 169 13.12 10.58 8.06
CA ARG A 169 13.64 9.86 6.87
C ARG A 169 12.54 9.10 6.11
N ARG A 170 11.53 8.58 6.80
CA ARG A 170 10.37 7.90 6.19
C ARG A 170 9.59 8.79 5.22
N ASP A 171 9.43 10.07 5.55
CA ASP A 171 8.70 11.05 4.74
C ASP A 171 9.40 11.26 3.39
N LEU A 172 10.70 11.55 3.46
CA LEU A 172 11.57 11.65 2.29
C LEU A 172 11.57 10.36 1.46
N THR A 173 11.63 9.20 2.12
CA THR A 173 11.62 7.89 1.45
C THR A 173 10.32 7.67 0.68
N ARG A 174 9.18 8.00 1.29
CA ARG A 174 7.87 7.85 0.68
C ARG A 174 7.71 8.77 -0.53
N PHE A 175 8.14 10.04 -0.40
CA PHE A 175 8.17 11.00 -1.51
C PHE A 175 9.06 10.51 -2.67
N LEU A 176 10.33 10.18 -2.40
CA LEU A 176 11.28 9.72 -3.42
C LEU A 176 10.83 8.43 -4.10
N SER A 177 10.29 7.48 -3.33
CA SER A 177 9.83 6.21 -3.89
C SER A 177 8.68 6.41 -4.90
N LEU A 178 7.77 7.35 -4.63
CA LEU A 178 6.67 7.67 -5.55
C LEU A 178 7.17 8.43 -6.78
N ILE A 179 7.89 9.54 -6.61
CA ILE A 179 8.26 10.38 -7.76
C ILE A 179 9.24 9.68 -8.71
N LEU A 180 10.04 8.75 -8.19
CA LEU A 180 10.93 7.91 -8.98
C LEU A 180 10.26 6.61 -9.47
N GLY A 181 8.96 6.42 -9.20
CA GLY A 181 8.20 5.25 -9.66
C GLY A 181 8.69 3.91 -9.11
N GLN A 182 9.41 3.93 -7.98
CA GLN A 182 9.95 2.73 -7.31
C GLN A 182 8.91 2.05 -6.44
N THR A 183 7.94 2.80 -5.94
CA THR A 183 6.73 2.27 -5.32
C THR A 183 5.50 2.74 -6.09
N ARG A 184 4.50 1.86 -6.17
CA ARG A 184 3.26 2.10 -6.90
C ARG A 184 2.08 1.65 -6.03
N PRO A 185 1.73 2.41 -4.98
CA PRO A 185 0.65 2.03 -4.08
C PRO A 185 -0.70 1.87 -4.82
N HIS A 186 -0.87 2.54 -5.96
CA HIS A 186 -2.03 2.38 -6.82
C HIS A 186 -2.15 0.97 -7.43
N ASP A 187 -1.04 0.29 -7.74
CA ASP A 187 -1.07 -1.07 -8.27
C ASP A 187 -1.56 -2.05 -7.21
N ASP A 188 -1.06 -1.91 -5.98
CA ASP A 188 -1.50 -2.74 -4.84
C ASP A 188 -3.00 -2.54 -4.56
N LEU A 189 -3.47 -1.28 -4.50
CA LEU A 189 -4.88 -0.96 -4.25
C LEU A 189 -5.80 -1.42 -5.38
N ARG A 190 -5.33 -1.43 -6.64
CA ARG A 190 -6.11 -1.93 -7.78
C ARG A 190 -6.38 -3.43 -7.71
N THR A 191 -5.54 -4.21 -7.02
CA THR A 191 -5.75 -5.66 -6.83
C THR A 191 -6.76 -5.98 -5.73
N LYS A 192 -7.12 -5.01 -4.88
CA LYS A 192 -8.09 -5.23 -3.81
C LYS A 192 -9.50 -5.33 -4.36
N THR A 193 -10.29 -6.23 -3.77
CA THR A 193 -11.72 -6.39 -4.08
C THR A 193 -12.56 -5.18 -3.68
N ARG A 194 -12.12 -4.47 -2.63
CA ARG A 194 -12.76 -3.26 -2.12
C ARG A 194 -11.70 -2.29 -1.60
N THR A 195 -11.90 -1.01 -1.89
CA THR A 195 -11.09 0.09 -1.37
C THR A 195 -11.95 1.18 -0.74
N ASN A 196 -11.46 1.78 0.35
CA ASN A 196 -12.10 2.90 1.05
C ASN A 196 -11.14 4.08 1.20
N PHE A 197 -11.65 5.29 1.37
CA PHE A 197 -10.83 6.42 1.82
C PHE A 197 -11.56 7.27 2.84
N ILE A 198 -10.83 7.86 3.78
CA ILE A 198 -11.36 8.78 4.78
C ILE A 198 -10.96 10.21 4.46
N SER A 199 -11.92 11.13 4.53
CA SER A 199 -11.68 12.56 4.33
C SER A 199 -11.34 13.25 5.65
N THR A 200 -10.19 13.91 5.72
CA THR A 200 -9.89 14.80 6.84
C THR A 200 -10.74 16.06 6.69
N THR A 201 -11.62 16.29 7.67
CA THR A 201 -12.53 17.45 7.71
C THR A 201 -12.09 18.49 8.73
N PHE A 202 -10.84 18.41 9.17
CA PHE A 202 -10.24 19.33 10.13
C PHE A 202 -9.81 20.63 9.43
N PRO A 203 -9.96 21.80 10.09
CA PRO A 203 -9.40 23.05 9.57
C PRO A 203 -7.86 23.10 9.63
N ASP A 204 -7.25 22.23 10.44
CA ASP A 204 -5.81 22.05 10.60
C ASP A 204 -5.53 20.56 10.88
N VAL A 205 -4.61 19.95 10.15
CA VAL A 205 -4.17 18.56 10.26
C VAL A 205 -3.62 18.25 11.66
N HIS A 206 -3.05 19.22 12.38
CA HIS A 206 -2.59 19.02 13.76
C HIS A 206 -3.70 18.46 14.67
N ALA A 207 -4.95 18.84 14.42
CA ALA A 207 -6.09 18.35 15.19
C ALA A 207 -6.39 16.86 14.96
N ALA A 208 -6.00 16.31 13.80
CA ALA A 208 -6.18 14.91 13.46
C ALA A 208 -5.10 14.01 14.08
N LEU A 209 -3.87 14.52 14.25
CA LEU A 209 -2.69 13.70 14.57
C LEU A 209 -2.84 12.77 15.78
N PRO A 210 -3.41 13.21 16.93
CA PRO A 210 -3.50 12.33 18.10
C PRO A 210 -4.34 11.08 17.87
N ASN A 211 -5.24 11.10 16.88
CA ASN A 211 -6.18 10.03 16.58
C ASN A 211 -6.05 9.50 15.14
N LEU A 212 -5.07 9.95 14.35
CA LEU A 212 -5.01 9.66 12.92
C LEU A 212 -4.92 8.15 12.65
N ASP A 213 -4.16 7.42 13.47
CA ASP A 213 -4.03 5.96 13.39
C ASP A 213 -5.35 5.22 13.65
N ILE A 214 -6.21 5.78 14.50
CA ILE A 214 -7.53 5.21 14.82
C ILE A 214 -8.53 5.58 13.73
N LEU A 215 -8.56 6.87 13.36
CA LEU A 215 -9.43 7.43 12.32
C LEU A 215 -9.31 6.65 11.00
N SER A 216 -8.12 6.14 10.69
CA SER A 216 -7.81 5.53 9.41
C SER A 216 -7.97 4.00 9.35
N VAL A 217 -8.40 3.35 10.43
CA VAL A 217 -8.67 1.91 10.41
C VAL A 217 -9.77 1.59 9.38
N GLY A 218 -9.52 0.62 8.49
CA GLY A 218 -10.43 0.27 7.40
C GLY A 218 -10.35 1.20 6.17
N SER A 219 -9.48 2.22 6.22
CA SER A 219 -9.19 3.09 5.09
C SER A 219 -7.95 2.65 4.31
N ASP A 220 -7.98 2.84 2.99
CA ASP A 220 -6.86 2.57 2.09
C ASP A 220 -6.12 3.84 1.66
N ALA A 221 -6.75 5.00 1.82
CA ALA A 221 -6.17 6.31 1.56
C ALA A 221 -6.74 7.37 2.52
N VAL A 222 -6.04 8.50 2.63
CA VAL A 222 -6.51 9.67 3.39
C VAL A 222 -6.67 10.84 2.43
N GLU A 223 -7.86 11.42 2.38
CA GLU A 223 -8.10 12.64 1.62
C GLU A 223 -7.80 13.88 2.48
N ILE A 224 -6.97 14.79 1.95
CA ILE A 224 -6.81 16.14 2.47
C ILE A 224 -7.74 17.08 1.73
N ARG A 225 -8.74 17.61 2.45
CA ARG A 225 -9.70 18.58 1.92
C ARG A 225 -9.14 19.99 2.04
N VAL A 226 -8.40 20.41 1.02
CA VAL A 226 -7.71 21.70 0.97
C VAL A 226 -8.69 22.87 1.13
N ASP A 227 -9.88 22.73 0.58
CA ASP A 227 -10.94 23.73 0.70
C ASP A 227 -11.47 23.90 2.14
N LEU A 228 -11.24 22.93 3.03
CA LEU A 228 -11.66 23.01 4.43
C LEU A 228 -10.57 23.52 5.38
N LEU A 229 -9.31 23.58 4.92
CA LEU A 229 -8.20 24.11 5.71
C LEU A 229 -8.38 25.60 5.97
N VAL A 230 -8.03 26.04 7.18
CA VAL A 230 -8.07 27.45 7.60
C VAL A 230 -6.65 27.90 7.87
N ASP A 231 -6.15 28.80 7.03
CA ASP A 231 -4.82 29.39 7.17
C ASP A 231 -4.84 30.51 8.22
N PRO A 232 -4.16 30.37 9.38
CA PRO A 232 -4.17 31.39 10.43
C PRO A 232 -3.55 32.73 9.98
N ALA A 233 -2.66 32.72 8.99
CA ALA A 233 -2.09 33.95 8.45
C ALA A 233 -3.08 34.73 7.59
N SER A 234 -4.22 34.11 7.24
CA SER A 234 -5.34 34.73 6.54
C SER A 234 -6.42 35.25 7.50
N ASP A 235 -6.13 35.36 8.80
CA ASP A 235 -7.10 35.90 9.77
C ASP A 235 -7.46 37.36 9.42
N GLY A 236 -8.75 37.62 9.21
CA GLY A 236 -9.26 38.89 8.68
C GLY A 236 -9.33 39.00 7.14
N ALA A 237 -8.96 37.96 6.39
CA ALA A 237 -9.17 37.91 4.94
C ALA A 237 -10.68 37.82 4.59
N PRO A 238 -11.09 38.22 3.37
CA PRO A 238 -12.48 38.12 2.94
C PRO A 238 -13.01 36.69 3.08
N ALA A 239 -14.29 36.56 3.46
CA ALA A 239 -14.96 35.26 3.50
C ALA A 239 -14.82 34.56 2.13
N GLY A 240 -14.27 33.34 2.13
CA GLY A 240 -13.98 32.58 0.91
C GLY A 240 -12.52 32.63 0.43
N SER A 241 -11.60 33.22 1.18
CA SER A 241 -10.16 33.12 0.91
C SER A 241 -9.66 31.68 0.96
N VAL A 242 -8.94 31.24 -0.07
CA VAL A 242 -8.27 29.93 -0.08
C VAL A 242 -7.01 29.95 0.80
N PRO A 243 -6.66 28.84 1.48
CA PRO A 243 -5.43 28.76 2.27
C PRO A 243 -4.20 28.90 1.38
N SER A 244 -3.15 29.59 1.85
CA SER A 244 -1.93 29.78 1.04
C SER A 244 -1.24 28.44 0.71
N LEU A 245 -0.56 28.35 -0.45
CA LEU A 245 0.22 27.15 -0.80
C LEU A 245 1.30 26.82 0.24
N LYS A 246 1.85 27.83 0.90
CA LYS A 246 2.78 27.66 2.03
C LYS A 246 2.13 26.84 3.14
N TYR A 247 0.94 27.27 3.59
CA TYR A 247 0.21 26.57 4.64
C TYR A 247 -0.24 25.18 4.19
N VAL A 248 -0.82 25.06 2.99
CA VAL A 248 -1.25 23.76 2.45
C VAL A 248 -0.09 22.78 2.34
N GLY A 249 1.09 23.23 1.90
CA GLY A 249 2.29 22.40 1.83
C GLY A 249 2.74 21.90 3.20
N GLN A 250 2.72 22.76 4.23
CA GLN A 250 3.03 22.37 5.62
C GLN A 250 2.04 21.34 6.15
N GLN A 251 0.74 21.52 5.87
CA GLN A 251 -0.33 20.61 6.28
C GLN A 251 -0.20 19.23 5.59
N LEU A 252 0.13 19.22 4.29
CA LEU A 252 0.39 18.00 3.53
C LEU A 252 1.63 17.26 4.04
N MET A 253 2.74 17.98 4.26
CA MET A 253 3.97 17.44 4.84
C MET A 253 3.67 16.77 6.18
N LEU A 254 2.96 17.48 7.07
CA LEU A 254 2.59 16.97 8.38
C LEU A 254 1.74 15.70 8.30
N LEU A 255 0.75 15.67 7.40
CA LEU A 255 -0.08 14.49 7.17
C LEU A 255 0.76 13.30 6.71
N ARG A 256 1.61 13.50 5.68
CA ARG A 256 2.49 12.46 5.13
C ARG A 256 3.45 11.89 6.17
N GLN A 257 3.94 12.73 7.08
CA GLN A 257 4.82 12.35 8.19
C GLN A 257 4.15 11.44 9.23
N HIS A 258 2.82 11.39 9.29
CA HIS A 258 2.05 10.68 10.31
C HIS A 258 1.17 9.57 9.73
N THR A 259 1.32 9.22 8.44
CA THR A 259 0.61 8.08 7.86
C THR A 259 1.42 7.40 6.78
N GLU A 260 1.27 6.08 6.66
CA GLU A 260 1.86 5.29 5.57
C GLU A 260 0.88 5.12 4.39
N MET A 261 -0.37 5.59 4.52
CA MET A 261 -1.37 5.45 3.45
C MET A 261 -1.19 6.52 2.37
N PRO A 262 -1.53 6.18 1.11
CA PRO A 262 -1.65 7.16 0.03
C PRO A 262 -2.54 8.35 0.38
N ILE A 263 -2.16 9.54 -0.09
CA ILE A 263 -2.92 10.77 0.11
C ILE A 263 -3.71 11.09 -1.16
N ILE A 264 -4.96 11.51 -0.98
CA ILE A 264 -5.80 12.12 -2.01
C ILE A 264 -5.85 13.62 -1.75
N PHE A 265 -5.37 14.43 -2.69
CA PHE A 265 -5.43 15.88 -2.60
C PHE A 265 -6.65 16.41 -3.33
N THR A 266 -7.53 17.08 -2.59
CA THR A 266 -8.83 17.53 -3.11
C THR A 266 -9.05 19.02 -2.87
N THR A 267 -9.25 19.76 -3.96
CA THR A 267 -9.78 21.12 -3.97
C THR A 267 -11.25 21.06 -4.40
N ARG A 268 -12.20 20.96 -3.45
CA ARG A 268 -13.63 20.85 -3.79
C ARG A 268 -14.24 22.23 -4.04
N CYS A 269 -14.88 22.44 -5.19
CA CYS A 269 -15.46 23.74 -5.52
C CYS A 269 -16.78 24.04 -4.78
N THR A 270 -17.18 25.31 -4.74
CA THR A 270 -18.43 25.77 -4.10
C THR A 270 -19.70 25.17 -4.70
N LYS A 271 -19.75 24.91 -6.02
CA LYS A 271 -20.90 24.25 -6.66
C LYS A 271 -21.04 22.78 -6.27
N GLU A 272 -19.93 22.14 -5.93
CA GLU A 272 -19.87 20.75 -5.47
C GLU A 272 -19.79 20.65 -3.93
N ASN A 273 -20.34 21.64 -3.22
CA ASN A 273 -20.44 21.68 -1.75
C ASN A 273 -19.08 21.68 -1.02
N GLY A 274 -18.04 22.25 -1.66
CA GLY A 274 -16.79 22.63 -1.03
C GLY A 274 -16.72 24.14 -0.78
N LYS A 275 -15.51 24.64 -0.55
CA LYS A 275 -15.25 26.08 -0.33
C LYS A 275 -14.27 26.69 -1.34
N PHE A 276 -13.75 25.92 -2.29
CA PHE A 276 -12.81 26.45 -3.28
C PHE A 276 -13.55 27.27 -4.36
N PRO A 277 -13.13 28.51 -4.65
CA PRO A 277 -13.87 29.43 -5.51
C PRO A 277 -13.75 29.04 -6.99
N MET A 278 -14.84 29.13 -7.74
CA MET A 278 -14.90 28.72 -9.15
C MET A 278 -14.52 29.80 -10.17
N ASP A 279 -14.39 31.05 -9.73
CA ASP A 279 -14.22 32.21 -10.63
C ASP A 279 -12.88 32.20 -11.37
N ASP A 280 -11.88 31.48 -10.84
CA ASP A 280 -10.55 31.32 -11.43
C ASP A 280 -10.15 29.84 -11.54
N PRO A 281 -10.37 29.19 -12.70
CA PRO A 281 -9.89 27.83 -12.95
C PRO A 281 -8.36 27.69 -12.89
N GLY A 282 -7.61 28.77 -13.14
CA GLY A 282 -6.15 28.80 -13.04
C GLY A 282 -5.67 28.56 -11.61
N LEU A 283 -6.45 29.00 -10.62
CA LEU A 283 -6.18 28.72 -9.21
C LEU A 283 -6.25 27.22 -8.90
N PHE A 284 -7.23 26.49 -9.44
CA PHE A 284 -7.29 25.02 -9.31
C PHE A 284 -6.07 24.37 -9.93
N TYR A 285 -5.72 24.77 -11.16
CA TYR A 285 -4.53 24.24 -11.84
C TYR A 285 -3.28 24.43 -10.97
N ARG A 286 -3.08 25.63 -10.41
CA ARG A 286 -1.92 25.94 -9.57
C ARG A 286 -1.82 25.03 -8.34
N TYR A 287 -2.93 24.76 -7.65
CA TYR A 287 -2.94 23.89 -6.46
C TYR A 287 -2.78 22.41 -6.82
N LEU A 288 -3.48 21.93 -7.85
CA LEU A 288 -3.38 20.55 -8.32
C LEU A 288 -1.98 20.26 -8.89
N ARG A 289 -1.40 21.21 -9.64
CA ARG A 289 -0.03 21.14 -10.12
C ARG A 289 0.96 21.09 -8.95
N ARG A 290 0.76 21.91 -7.93
CA ARG A 290 1.61 21.88 -6.73
C ARG A 290 1.49 20.56 -5.97
N ALA A 291 0.31 19.95 -5.88
CA ALA A 291 0.14 18.61 -5.30
C ALA A 291 0.92 17.53 -6.05
N ILE A 292 0.98 17.59 -7.38
CA ILE A 292 1.84 16.72 -8.19
C ILE A 292 3.32 16.96 -7.85
N GLN A 293 3.75 18.22 -7.75
CA GLN A 293 5.13 18.56 -7.40
C GLN A 293 5.50 18.11 -5.97
N TRP A 294 4.55 18.12 -5.03
CA TRP A 294 4.74 17.53 -3.70
C TRP A 294 4.71 15.99 -3.70
N GLY A 295 4.54 15.35 -4.86
CA GLY A 295 4.50 13.89 -4.99
C GLY A 295 3.33 13.28 -4.24
N VAL A 296 2.11 13.80 -4.43
CA VAL A 296 0.88 13.20 -3.89
C VAL A 296 0.45 12.01 -4.75
N GLU A 297 -0.01 10.93 -4.13
CA GLU A 297 -0.42 9.70 -4.84
C GLU A 297 -1.67 9.87 -5.70
N TYR A 298 -2.68 10.62 -5.23
CA TYR A 298 -3.92 10.88 -5.96
C TYR A 298 -4.28 12.37 -5.93
N ILE A 299 -4.74 12.90 -7.06
CA ILE A 299 -5.32 14.25 -7.14
C ILE A 299 -6.78 14.16 -7.63
N ASP A 300 -7.69 14.86 -6.96
CA ASP A 300 -9.11 14.93 -7.33
C ASP A 300 -9.31 16.13 -8.28
N VAL A 301 -9.61 15.82 -9.55
CA VAL A 301 -9.72 16.80 -10.64
C VAL A 301 -11.18 16.89 -11.07
N GLU A 302 -11.83 18.01 -10.81
CA GLU A 302 -13.25 18.17 -11.10
C GLU A 302 -13.53 18.34 -12.60
N LEU A 303 -14.60 17.71 -13.07
CA LEU A 303 -14.93 17.66 -14.50
C LEU A 303 -15.30 19.03 -15.10
N TRP A 304 -15.78 19.97 -14.28
CA TRP A 304 -16.14 21.31 -14.76
C TRP A 304 -14.93 22.13 -15.21
N LEU A 305 -13.72 21.75 -14.78
CA LEU A 305 -12.50 22.43 -15.22
C LEU A 305 -12.37 22.37 -16.75
N PRO A 306 -11.91 23.46 -17.38
CA PRO A 306 -11.61 23.49 -18.81
C PRO A 306 -10.80 22.27 -19.25
N GLU A 307 -11.12 21.73 -20.42
CA GLU A 307 -10.47 20.52 -20.94
C GLU A 307 -8.96 20.71 -21.06
N GLU A 308 -8.51 21.91 -21.42
CA GLU A 308 -7.09 22.26 -21.53
C GLU A 308 -6.35 22.11 -20.19
N ILE A 309 -6.98 22.50 -19.08
CA ILE A 309 -6.42 22.33 -17.73
C ILE A 309 -6.33 20.85 -17.37
N ARG A 310 -7.38 20.07 -17.65
CA ARG A 310 -7.42 18.62 -17.37
C ARG A 310 -6.36 17.88 -18.18
N GLN A 311 -6.20 18.22 -19.45
CA GLN A 311 -5.17 17.69 -20.33
C GLN A 311 -3.76 18.02 -19.81
N GLN A 312 -3.50 19.29 -19.45
CA GLN A 312 -2.20 19.72 -18.92
C GLN A 312 -1.84 19.01 -17.60
N LEU A 313 -2.82 18.71 -16.75
CA LEU A 313 -2.59 17.91 -15.54
C LEU A 313 -2.19 16.48 -15.90
N VAL A 314 -2.86 15.82 -16.86
CA VAL A 314 -2.48 14.47 -17.32
C VAL A 314 -1.07 14.43 -17.88
N GLU A 315 -0.71 15.41 -18.71
CA GLU A 315 0.62 15.48 -19.34
C GLU A 315 1.75 15.62 -18.32
N THR A 316 1.43 16.15 -17.13
CA THR A 316 2.43 16.53 -16.14
C THR A 316 2.27 15.79 -14.80
N LYS A 317 1.35 14.81 -14.69
CA LYS A 317 1.01 14.07 -13.46
C LYS A 317 2.13 13.22 -12.88
N GLY A 318 3.16 12.90 -13.66
CA GLY A 318 4.23 12.00 -13.23
C GLY A 318 3.67 10.64 -12.79
N ASN A 319 3.94 10.25 -11.54
CA ASN A 319 3.44 9.01 -10.93
C ASN A 319 2.15 9.20 -10.10
N SER A 320 1.58 10.41 -10.07
CA SER A 320 0.27 10.66 -9.45
C SER A 320 -0.86 10.10 -10.31
N ILE A 321 -1.94 9.71 -9.64
CA ILE A 321 -3.17 9.20 -10.25
C ILE A 321 -4.25 10.28 -10.23
N ILE A 322 -4.97 10.46 -11.34
CA ILE A 322 -6.06 11.43 -11.45
C ILE A 322 -7.39 10.74 -11.15
N MET A 323 -8.07 11.24 -10.11
CA MET A 323 -9.46 10.93 -9.81
C MET A 323 -10.33 12.02 -10.44
N SER A 324 -10.93 11.74 -11.60
CA SER A 324 -11.84 12.69 -12.25
C SER A 324 -13.17 12.73 -11.49
N ALA A 325 -13.51 13.87 -10.91
CA ALA A 325 -14.64 13.99 -9.98
C ALA A 325 -15.81 14.78 -10.57
N PHE A 326 -17.02 14.33 -10.23
CA PHE A 326 -18.27 15.01 -10.51
C PHE A 326 -19.22 14.82 -9.33
N HIS A 327 -19.82 15.92 -8.87
CA HIS A 327 -20.86 15.88 -7.83
C HIS A 327 -22.15 16.56 -8.30
N ASP A 328 -23.27 15.85 -8.17
CA ASP A 328 -24.60 16.45 -8.37
C ASP A 328 -25.30 16.64 -7.02
N PHE A 329 -25.64 17.89 -6.71
CA PHE A 329 -26.43 18.26 -5.53
C PHE A 329 -27.86 18.69 -5.89
N SER A 330 -28.27 18.51 -7.14
CA SER A 330 -29.58 18.99 -7.62
C SER A 330 -30.76 18.24 -7.01
N GLY A 331 -30.55 16.99 -6.59
CA GLY A 331 -31.62 16.07 -6.18
C GLY A 331 -32.51 15.62 -7.35
N THR A 332 -32.10 15.90 -8.60
CA THR A 332 -32.81 15.55 -9.83
C THR A 332 -31.99 14.65 -10.76
N TRP A 333 -30.84 14.16 -10.27
CA TRP A 333 -29.96 13.28 -11.02
C TRP A 333 -30.65 11.98 -11.42
N LYS A 334 -30.30 11.46 -12.61
CA LYS A 334 -30.79 10.17 -13.10
C LYS A 334 -29.66 9.35 -13.67
N TRP A 335 -29.33 8.23 -13.05
CA TRP A 335 -28.29 7.31 -13.50
C TRP A 335 -28.63 6.63 -14.84
N THR A 336 -29.92 6.56 -15.17
CA THR A 336 -30.42 6.06 -16.45
C THR A 336 -30.31 7.06 -17.60
N SER A 337 -29.94 8.31 -17.32
CA SER A 337 -29.90 9.37 -18.33
C SER A 337 -28.69 9.25 -19.28
N PRO A 338 -28.79 9.75 -20.52
CA PRO A 338 -27.63 9.90 -21.41
C PRO A 338 -26.54 10.79 -20.81
N GLU A 339 -26.93 11.73 -19.93
CA GLU A 339 -26.00 12.64 -19.26
C GLU A 339 -25.04 11.89 -18.32
N ALA A 340 -25.52 10.89 -17.57
CA ALA A 340 -24.64 10.06 -16.73
C ALA A 340 -23.54 9.36 -17.56
N GLN A 341 -23.91 8.83 -18.73
CA GLN A 341 -22.95 8.23 -19.65
C GLN A 341 -21.98 9.26 -20.22
N ARG A 342 -22.48 10.46 -20.59
CA ARG A 342 -21.64 11.57 -21.09
C ARG A 342 -20.62 12.00 -20.04
N ILE A 343 -21.03 12.21 -18.79
CA ILE A 343 -20.16 12.58 -17.67
C ILE A 343 -19.07 11.53 -17.45
N PHE A 344 -19.43 10.25 -17.48
CA PHE A 344 -18.44 9.17 -17.38
C PHE A 344 -17.45 9.21 -18.54
N SER A 345 -17.93 9.30 -19.78
CA SER A 345 -17.07 9.32 -20.97
C SER A 345 -16.13 10.54 -21.00
N GLU A 346 -16.61 11.72 -20.60
CA GLU A 346 -15.79 12.94 -20.52
C GLU A 346 -14.76 12.89 -19.39
N SER A 347 -15.11 12.26 -18.26
CA SER A 347 -14.19 12.00 -17.16
C SER A 347 -13.11 10.99 -17.55
N ALA A 348 -13.51 9.94 -18.26
CA ALA A 348 -12.63 8.84 -18.64
C ALA A 348 -11.54 9.21 -19.65
N LYS A 349 -11.65 10.36 -20.33
CA LYS A 349 -10.60 10.88 -21.22
C LYS A 349 -9.28 11.16 -20.47
N TYR A 350 -9.38 11.62 -19.22
CA TYR A 350 -8.24 12.14 -18.46
C TYR A 350 -8.13 11.56 -17.03
N GLY A 351 -9.17 10.88 -16.54
CA GLY A 351 -9.17 10.22 -15.24
C GLY A 351 -8.68 8.77 -15.31
N ASP A 352 -7.82 8.40 -14.37
CA ASP A 352 -7.47 7.00 -14.10
C ASP A 352 -8.57 6.30 -13.28
N ILE A 353 -9.29 7.09 -12.48
CA ILE A 353 -10.49 6.70 -11.73
C ILE A 353 -11.57 7.76 -12.01
N VAL A 354 -12.79 7.32 -12.29
CA VAL A 354 -13.95 8.21 -12.41
C VAL A 354 -14.74 8.17 -11.11
N LYS A 355 -14.90 9.34 -10.48
CA LYS A 355 -15.63 9.55 -9.23
C LYS A 355 -16.92 10.32 -9.51
N MET A 356 -18.07 9.67 -9.37
CA MET A 356 -19.38 10.27 -9.60
C MET A 356 -20.26 10.14 -8.35
N ILE A 357 -20.61 11.27 -7.74
CA ILE A 357 -21.39 11.28 -6.50
C ILE A 357 -22.66 12.12 -6.69
N ALA A 358 -23.83 11.53 -6.46
CA ALA A 358 -25.09 12.21 -6.76
C ALA A 358 -26.04 12.24 -5.56
N MET A 359 -26.75 13.35 -5.35
CA MET A 359 -27.86 13.43 -4.41
C MET A 359 -29.08 12.73 -5.00
N VAL A 360 -29.67 11.82 -4.23
CA VAL A 360 -30.86 11.06 -4.60
C VAL A 360 -31.94 11.20 -3.53
N SER A 361 -33.17 10.89 -3.89
CA SER A 361 -34.35 11.06 -3.04
C SER A 361 -35.08 9.75 -2.75
N THR A 362 -34.82 8.68 -3.49
CA THR A 362 -35.48 7.37 -3.34
C THR A 362 -34.47 6.21 -3.29
N ILE A 363 -34.95 5.05 -2.83
CA ILE A 363 -34.13 3.83 -2.76
C ILE A 363 -33.84 3.26 -4.16
N GLU A 364 -34.78 3.42 -5.09
CA GLU A 364 -34.72 2.88 -6.46
C GLU A 364 -33.51 3.43 -7.24
N GLU A 365 -33.13 4.68 -6.97
CA GLU A 365 -31.98 5.35 -7.60
C GLU A 365 -30.64 4.67 -7.27
N ASN A 366 -30.57 3.85 -6.21
CA ASN A 366 -29.41 2.98 -5.96
C ASN A 366 -29.36 1.80 -6.92
N TYR A 367 -30.51 1.20 -7.27
CA TYR A 367 -30.55 0.12 -8.26
C TYR A 367 -30.20 0.65 -9.65
N GLU A 368 -30.61 1.87 -9.97
CA GLU A 368 -30.20 2.53 -11.22
C GLU A 368 -28.68 2.75 -11.28
N LEU A 369 -28.06 3.16 -10.17
CA LEU A 369 -26.61 3.28 -10.06
C LEU A 369 -25.92 1.92 -10.23
N GLU A 370 -26.39 0.85 -9.59
CA GLU A 370 -25.78 -0.47 -9.76
C GLU A 370 -25.96 -1.03 -11.18
N TYR A 371 -27.07 -0.71 -11.84
CA TYR A 371 -27.25 -0.99 -13.26
C TYR A 371 -26.25 -0.19 -14.13
N PHE A 372 -26.05 1.09 -13.83
CA PHE A 372 -25.05 1.92 -14.50
C PHE A 372 -23.63 1.36 -14.30
N ARG A 373 -23.27 0.97 -13.08
CA ARG A 373 -21.98 0.34 -12.75
C ARG A 373 -21.76 -0.95 -13.54
N SER A 374 -22.78 -1.79 -13.64
CA SER A 374 -22.76 -3.02 -14.45
C SER A 374 -22.54 -2.72 -15.93
N LYS A 375 -23.20 -1.69 -16.48
CA LYS A 375 -22.94 -1.23 -17.85
C LYS A 375 -21.48 -0.85 -18.03
N ILE A 376 -20.94 0.02 -17.19
CA ILE A 376 -19.54 0.47 -17.30
C ILE A 376 -18.57 -0.72 -17.24
N LYS A 377 -18.78 -1.67 -16.31
CA LYS A 377 -17.96 -2.88 -16.21
C LYS A 377 -17.99 -3.73 -17.50
N ASN A 378 -19.15 -3.81 -18.15
CA ASN A 378 -19.33 -4.59 -19.39
C ASN A 378 -18.78 -3.91 -20.64
N HIS A 379 -18.50 -2.60 -20.62
CA HIS A 379 -17.92 -1.88 -21.76
C HIS A 379 -16.42 -2.20 -22.00
N GLY A 380 -15.77 -2.90 -21.07
CA GLY A 380 -14.39 -3.36 -21.23
C GLY A 380 -13.36 -2.47 -20.52
N SER A 381 -12.19 -2.33 -21.13
CA SER A 381 -11.08 -1.55 -20.56
C SER A 381 -11.44 -0.08 -20.43
N GLY A 382 -11.22 0.47 -19.24
CA GLY A 382 -11.52 1.86 -18.89
C GLY A 382 -11.17 2.13 -17.43
N PRO A 383 -11.24 3.39 -16.98
CA PRO A 383 -10.98 3.75 -15.60
C PRO A 383 -11.98 3.10 -14.65
N LEU A 384 -11.53 2.83 -13.42
CA LEU A 384 -12.40 2.30 -12.37
C LEU A 384 -13.47 3.33 -11.99
N LEU A 385 -14.68 2.86 -11.67
CA LEU A 385 -15.80 3.72 -11.26
C LEU A 385 -15.97 3.70 -9.73
N SER A 386 -15.63 4.81 -9.07
CA SER A 386 -16.07 5.14 -7.72
C SER A 386 -17.39 5.92 -7.81
N ALA A 387 -18.51 5.31 -7.43
CA ALA A 387 -19.79 5.98 -7.55
C ALA A 387 -20.71 5.65 -6.38
N VAL A 388 -21.28 6.69 -5.78
CA VAL A 388 -22.17 6.57 -4.63
C VAL A 388 -23.25 7.64 -4.68
N ASN A 389 -24.40 7.33 -4.08
CA ASN A 389 -25.46 8.27 -3.83
C ASN A 389 -25.33 8.89 -2.43
N MET A 390 -25.66 10.17 -2.33
CA MET A 390 -25.69 10.94 -1.08
C MET A 390 -27.05 10.82 -0.38
N GLY A 391 -27.07 11.24 0.88
CA GLY A 391 -28.28 11.19 1.71
C GLY A 391 -28.52 9.81 2.31
N GLN A 392 -29.49 9.74 3.23
CA GLN A 392 -29.82 8.50 3.93
C GLN A 392 -30.30 7.42 2.95
N MET A 393 -31.11 7.80 1.95
CA MET A 393 -31.57 6.87 0.90
C MET A 393 -30.41 6.32 0.05
N GLY A 394 -29.29 7.04 -0.04
CA GLY A 394 -28.11 6.62 -0.80
C GLY A 394 -27.21 5.59 -0.10
N GLN A 395 -27.44 5.26 1.18
CA GLN A 395 -26.55 4.40 1.98
C GLN A 395 -26.32 3.02 1.35
N LEU A 396 -27.31 2.45 0.65
CA LEU A 396 -27.15 1.17 -0.06
C LEU A 396 -26.01 1.23 -1.09
N SER A 397 -25.95 2.28 -1.90
CA SER A 397 -24.88 2.43 -2.90
C SER A 397 -23.49 2.54 -2.27
N ARG A 398 -23.37 3.12 -1.07
CA ARG A 398 -22.10 3.22 -0.33
C ARG A 398 -21.63 1.85 0.14
N ALA A 399 -22.56 1.02 0.62
CA ALA A 399 -22.25 -0.36 0.99
C ALA A 399 -21.83 -1.19 -0.24
N LEU A 400 -22.49 -0.99 -1.39
CA LEU A 400 -22.21 -1.78 -2.60
C LEU A 400 -20.98 -1.30 -3.39
N ASN A 401 -20.60 -0.03 -3.32
CA ASN A 401 -19.45 0.50 -4.04
C ASN A 401 -18.12 -0.15 -3.58
N THR A 402 -17.32 -0.61 -4.53
CA THR A 402 -16.05 -1.31 -4.25
C THR A 402 -14.79 -0.51 -4.54
N VAL A 403 -14.91 0.65 -5.20
CA VAL A 403 -13.77 1.47 -5.62
C VAL A 403 -13.78 2.77 -4.83
N PHE A 404 -12.78 2.97 -3.97
CA PHE A 404 -12.58 4.18 -3.16
C PHE A 404 -13.89 4.70 -2.56
N SER A 405 -14.57 3.89 -1.75
CA SER A 405 -15.76 4.33 -1.03
C SER A 405 -15.39 5.42 -0.01
N PRO A 406 -15.98 6.62 -0.07
CA PRO A 406 -15.76 7.64 0.95
C PRO A 406 -16.40 7.21 2.27
N ILE A 407 -15.58 7.05 3.32
CA ILE A 407 -16.02 6.69 4.67
C ILE A 407 -15.90 7.86 5.65
N THR A 408 -16.59 7.74 6.79
CA THR A 408 -16.47 8.66 7.94
C THR A 408 -15.95 7.93 9.17
N HIS A 409 -15.73 8.66 10.26
CA HIS A 409 -15.39 8.10 11.57
C HIS A 409 -16.01 8.97 12.70
N PRO A 410 -16.47 8.40 13.83
CA PRO A 410 -17.08 9.17 14.93
C PRO A 410 -16.19 10.25 15.56
N LEU A 411 -14.87 10.13 15.40
CA LEU A 411 -13.88 11.11 15.88
C LEU A 411 -13.64 12.28 14.92
N LEU A 412 -14.26 12.29 13.73
CA LEU A 412 -14.17 13.43 12.82
C LEU A 412 -15.07 14.58 13.33
N PRO A 413 -14.64 15.85 13.16
CA PRO A 413 -15.38 17.01 13.65
C PRO A 413 -16.69 17.23 12.89
N MET A 414 -16.71 16.83 11.62
CA MET A 414 -17.91 16.86 10.78
C MET A 414 -17.87 15.72 9.76
N ILE A 415 -19.07 15.30 9.35
CA ILE A 415 -19.28 14.37 8.25
C ILE A 415 -19.12 15.15 6.93
N ALA A 416 -18.32 14.65 5.99
CA ALA A 416 -17.99 15.35 4.75
C ALA A 416 -19.17 15.42 3.77
N ALA A 417 -20.06 14.42 3.78
CA ALA A 417 -21.27 14.39 2.96
C ALA A 417 -22.43 13.66 3.66
N PRO A 418 -23.70 14.05 3.43
CA PRO A 418 -24.85 13.38 4.03
C PRO A 418 -24.90 11.88 3.72
N GLY A 419 -25.25 11.07 4.73
CA GLY A 419 -25.41 9.62 4.61
C GLY A 419 -24.10 8.82 4.51
N GLN A 420 -22.93 9.43 4.78
CA GLN A 420 -21.67 8.67 4.89
C GLN A 420 -21.74 7.61 5.99
N LEU A 421 -21.04 6.50 5.75
CA LEU A 421 -20.93 5.36 6.65
C LEU A 421 -19.45 5.18 7.06
N THR A 422 -19.22 4.64 8.24
CA THR A 422 -17.92 4.13 8.66
C THR A 422 -17.58 2.83 7.92
N ALA A 423 -16.31 2.43 7.92
CA ALA A 423 -15.91 1.13 7.39
C ALA A 423 -16.63 -0.03 8.10
N ALA A 424 -16.81 0.08 9.43
CA ALA A 424 -17.54 -0.89 10.24
C ALA A 424 -19.01 -1.02 9.82
N GLU A 425 -19.73 0.10 9.70
CA GLU A 425 -21.13 0.10 9.26
C GLU A 425 -21.30 -0.48 7.85
N ILE A 426 -20.35 -0.24 6.94
CA ILE A 426 -20.36 -0.86 5.61
C ILE A 426 -20.23 -2.37 5.72
N ASN A 427 -19.28 -2.86 6.52
CA ASN A 427 -19.05 -4.30 6.70
C ASN A 427 -20.25 -4.99 7.38
N GLU A 428 -20.86 -4.35 8.39
CA GLU A 428 -22.07 -4.82 9.05
C GLU A 428 -23.26 -4.89 8.07
N ALA A 429 -23.47 -3.84 7.26
CA ALA A 429 -24.51 -3.85 6.24
C ALA A 429 -24.30 -4.97 5.22
N LEU A 430 -23.07 -5.15 4.73
CA LEU A 430 -22.73 -6.25 3.83
C LEU A 430 -22.96 -7.62 4.47
N HIS A 431 -22.67 -7.76 5.76
CA HIS A 431 -22.93 -9.00 6.50
C HIS A 431 -24.43 -9.30 6.57
N ILE A 432 -25.24 -8.32 6.98
CA ILE A 432 -26.70 -8.44 7.07
C ILE A 432 -27.31 -8.78 5.71
N MET A 433 -26.80 -8.20 4.62
CA MET A 433 -27.24 -8.48 3.25
C MET A 433 -26.71 -9.81 2.69
N GLY A 434 -25.93 -10.57 3.45
CA GLY A 434 -25.33 -11.84 3.01
C GLY A 434 -24.19 -11.67 1.99
N GLN A 435 -23.72 -10.45 1.74
CA GLN A 435 -22.61 -10.14 0.84
C GLN A 435 -21.24 -10.33 1.51
N LEU A 436 -21.21 -10.33 2.85
CA LEU A 436 -20.03 -10.67 3.65
C LEU A 436 -20.35 -11.84 4.59
N PRO A 437 -20.27 -13.09 4.11
CA PRO A 437 -20.57 -14.26 4.91
C PRO A 437 -19.56 -14.42 6.07
N LYS A 438 -20.08 -14.79 7.24
CA LYS A 438 -19.25 -15.11 8.41
C LYS A 438 -18.33 -16.30 8.09
N ARG A 439 -17.08 -16.21 8.56
CA ARG A 439 -16.05 -17.24 8.42
C ARG A 439 -15.28 -17.40 9.72
N GLU A 440 -14.62 -18.54 9.87
CA GLU A 440 -13.74 -18.85 10.99
C GLU A 440 -12.29 -18.69 10.53
N LEU A 441 -11.57 -17.80 11.21
CA LEU A 441 -10.15 -17.53 11.01
C LEU A 441 -9.35 -18.18 12.15
N TYR A 442 -8.15 -18.65 11.84
CA TYR A 442 -7.35 -19.37 12.81
C TYR A 442 -5.92 -18.85 12.96
N ALA A 443 -5.38 -19.01 14.16
CA ALA A 443 -3.95 -19.11 14.39
C ALA A 443 -3.62 -20.59 14.71
N ILE A 444 -2.93 -21.27 13.80
CA ILE A 444 -2.56 -22.71 13.91
C ILE A 444 -1.09 -22.92 14.29
N GLY A 445 -0.82 -23.42 15.49
CA GLY A 445 0.55 -23.44 16.00
C GLY A 445 0.67 -23.75 17.47
N SER A 446 1.88 -23.75 18.02
CA SER A 446 2.13 -23.91 19.46
C SER A 446 1.83 -22.61 20.22
N PHE A 447 0.70 -21.99 19.88
CA PHE A 447 0.29 -20.69 20.38
C PHE A 447 -0.13 -20.80 21.85
N ARG A 448 0.82 -20.57 22.76
CA ARG A 448 0.48 -20.06 24.10
C ARG A 448 0.11 -18.56 24.06
N SER A 449 -0.24 -18.01 22.89
CA SER A 449 -0.38 -16.57 22.66
C SER A 449 -1.84 -16.12 22.58
N THR A 450 -2.48 -16.00 23.75
CA THR A 450 -3.72 -15.21 23.88
C THR A 450 -3.59 -13.78 23.32
N PRO A 451 -2.47 -13.03 23.48
CA PRO A 451 -2.42 -11.61 23.06
C PRO A 451 -2.63 -11.36 21.57
N GLN A 452 -1.99 -12.15 20.70
CA GLN A 452 -2.15 -11.98 19.24
C GLN A 452 -3.55 -12.30 18.77
N SER A 453 -4.18 -13.34 19.33
CA SER A 453 -5.57 -13.67 18.98
C SER A 453 -6.55 -12.62 19.47
N MET A 454 -6.38 -12.12 20.71
CA MET A 454 -7.19 -11.02 21.23
C MET A 454 -7.02 -9.74 20.40
N PHE A 455 -5.81 -9.46 19.92
CA PHE A 455 -5.56 -8.33 19.04
C PHE A 455 -6.24 -8.50 17.67
N MET A 456 -6.14 -9.68 17.05
CA MET A 456 -6.83 -9.96 15.79
C MET A 456 -8.35 -9.84 15.96
N GLU A 457 -8.91 -10.42 17.02
CA GLU A 457 -10.33 -10.29 17.36
C GLU A 457 -10.74 -8.83 17.57
N LYS A 458 -9.93 -8.03 18.27
CA LYS A 458 -10.16 -6.59 18.39
C LYS A 458 -10.18 -5.91 17.02
N CYS A 459 -9.24 -6.21 16.13
CA CYS A 459 -9.21 -5.64 14.78
C CYS A 459 -10.48 -6.00 13.99
N LEU A 460 -10.95 -7.26 14.09
CA LEU A 460 -12.19 -7.68 13.43
C LEU A 460 -13.40 -6.89 13.95
N ASN A 461 -13.49 -6.70 15.27
CA ASN A 461 -14.57 -5.96 15.91
C ASN A 461 -14.56 -4.47 15.54
N GLU A 462 -13.40 -3.81 15.59
CA GLU A 462 -13.26 -2.40 15.19
C GLU A 462 -13.59 -2.19 13.70
N LEU A 463 -13.35 -3.21 12.86
CA LEU A 463 -13.72 -3.20 11.44
C LEU A 463 -15.17 -3.63 11.17
N GLY A 464 -15.98 -3.97 12.19
CA GLY A 464 -17.34 -4.48 11.99
C GLY A 464 -17.41 -5.78 11.16
N LEU A 465 -16.34 -6.58 11.18
CA LEU A 465 -16.26 -7.82 10.42
C LEU A 465 -16.94 -8.98 11.18
N PRO A 466 -17.73 -9.84 10.51
CA PRO A 466 -18.51 -10.88 11.18
C PRO A 466 -17.70 -12.14 11.53
N HIS A 467 -16.43 -12.18 11.15
CA HIS A 467 -15.57 -13.35 11.31
C HIS A 467 -15.27 -13.66 12.77
N THR A 468 -15.04 -14.93 13.09
CA THR A 468 -14.48 -15.34 14.39
C THR A 468 -12.99 -15.64 14.24
N PHE A 469 -12.23 -15.45 15.31
CA PHE A 469 -10.80 -15.78 15.34
C PHE A 469 -10.49 -16.73 16.49
N ALA A 470 -9.82 -17.85 16.21
CA ALA A 470 -9.48 -18.85 17.21
C ALA A 470 -8.01 -19.30 17.13
N SER A 471 -7.36 -19.46 18.28
CA SER A 471 -6.06 -20.14 18.38
C SER A 471 -6.26 -21.63 18.57
N ILE A 472 -5.57 -22.44 17.78
CA ILE A 472 -5.57 -23.89 17.90
C ILE A 472 -4.15 -24.45 17.84
N ASP A 473 -3.92 -25.51 18.63
CA ASP A 473 -2.68 -26.26 18.55
C ASP A 473 -2.57 -26.99 17.20
N ARG A 474 -1.33 -27.14 16.72
CA ARG A 474 -1.07 -28.00 15.56
C ARG A 474 -1.35 -29.45 15.95
N GLY A 475 -2.51 -29.94 15.51
CA GLY A 475 -2.92 -31.33 15.67
C GLY A 475 -2.01 -32.31 14.92
N PRO A 476 -2.30 -33.62 15.03
CA PRO A 476 -1.59 -34.65 14.27
C PRO A 476 -1.72 -34.43 12.75
N LYS A 477 -0.93 -35.20 11.98
CA LYS A 477 -0.95 -35.15 10.51
C LYS A 477 -2.38 -35.35 9.99
N GLY A 478 -2.82 -34.46 9.08
CA GLY A 478 -4.16 -34.47 8.50
C GLY A 478 -5.18 -33.55 9.19
N SER A 479 -4.92 -33.07 10.43
CA SER A 479 -5.84 -32.17 11.12
C SER A 479 -6.04 -30.83 10.39
N MET A 480 -4.97 -30.28 9.81
CA MET A 480 -5.06 -29.02 9.04
C MET A 480 -5.89 -29.17 7.77
N GLU A 481 -5.72 -30.29 7.05
CA GLU A 481 -6.49 -30.60 5.85
C GLU A 481 -7.98 -30.74 6.20
N SER A 482 -8.30 -31.47 7.27
CA SER A 482 -9.68 -31.62 7.73
C SER A 482 -10.32 -30.29 8.15
N LEU A 483 -9.55 -29.39 8.76
CA LEU A 483 -10.01 -28.05 9.13
C LEU A 483 -10.28 -27.18 7.90
N MET A 484 -9.37 -27.20 6.92
CA MET A 484 -9.50 -26.40 5.69
C MET A 484 -10.66 -26.85 4.80
N MET A 485 -11.06 -28.11 4.89
CA MET A 485 -12.23 -28.65 4.17
C MET A 485 -13.57 -28.22 4.78
N GLN A 486 -13.56 -27.56 5.95
CA GLN A 486 -14.79 -27.08 6.57
C GLN A 486 -15.39 -25.91 5.78
N PRO A 487 -16.71 -25.90 5.51
CA PRO A 487 -17.35 -24.84 4.73
C PRO A 487 -17.14 -23.44 5.30
N GLN A 488 -17.00 -23.30 6.62
CA GLN A 488 -16.83 -22.03 7.31
C GLN A 488 -15.38 -21.56 7.42
N PHE A 489 -14.39 -22.35 7.00
CA PHE A 489 -12.99 -21.96 7.03
C PHE A 489 -12.75 -20.69 6.19
N GLY A 490 -12.19 -19.65 6.80
CA GLY A 490 -11.90 -18.36 6.15
C GLY A 490 -10.42 -18.09 5.90
N GLY A 491 -9.53 -18.85 6.54
CA GLY A 491 -8.10 -18.66 6.44
C GLY A 491 -7.39 -18.86 7.78
N ALA A 492 -6.07 -18.88 7.75
CA ALA A 492 -5.25 -19.11 8.93
C ALA A 492 -3.87 -18.45 8.85
N SER A 493 -3.37 -18.00 9.99
CA SER A 493 -1.93 -17.80 10.22
C SER A 493 -1.33 -19.08 10.83
N VAL A 494 -0.11 -19.42 10.44
CA VAL A 494 0.51 -20.73 10.71
C VAL A 494 1.92 -20.53 11.24
N ASN A 495 2.15 -20.89 12.51
CA ASN A 495 3.45 -20.73 13.16
C ASN A 495 3.79 -21.96 14.04
N PRO A 496 4.92 -22.66 13.81
CA PRO A 496 5.92 -22.46 12.75
C PRO A 496 5.32 -22.65 11.35
N PRO A 497 5.85 -22.03 10.29
CA PRO A 497 5.32 -22.23 8.94
C PRO A 497 5.36 -23.70 8.50
N ILE A 498 4.53 -24.06 7.52
CA ILE A 498 4.47 -25.40 6.92
C ILE A 498 5.17 -25.41 5.56
N SER A 499 5.53 -26.60 5.07
CA SER A 499 6.13 -26.75 3.74
C SER A 499 5.17 -26.28 2.63
N SER A 500 5.69 -25.54 1.66
CA SER A 500 4.96 -25.16 0.45
C SER A 500 4.64 -26.36 -0.47
N SER A 501 5.30 -27.51 -0.25
CA SER A 501 5.08 -28.76 -0.99
C SER A 501 3.87 -29.56 -0.49
N THR A 502 3.01 -28.95 0.31
CA THR A 502 1.80 -29.59 0.84
C THR A 502 0.77 -29.84 -0.26
N SER A 503 0.11 -31.00 -0.23
CA SER A 503 -0.87 -31.39 -1.26
C SER A 503 -2.28 -30.86 -1.00
N TYR A 504 -2.59 -30.43 0.22
CA TYR A 504 -3.94 -30.03 0.62
C TYR A 504 -4.21 -28.52 0.47
N ILE A 505 -3.20 -27.72 0.12
CA ILE A 505 -3.41 -26.32 -0.30
C ILE A 505 -3.36 -26.30 -1.84
N PRO A 506 -4.46 -25.96 -2.52
CA PRO A 506 -4.55 -26.13 -3.97
C PRO A 506 -3.66 -25.14 -4.73
N ASN A 507 -3.51 -23.92 -4.21
CA ASN A 507 -2.69 -22.89 -4.82
C ASN A 507 -1.63 -22.39 -3.83
N ILE A 508 -0.43 -22.14 -4.33
CA ILE A 508 0.68 -21.59 -3.55
C ILE A 508 1.21 -20.38 -4.31
N SER A 509 1.42 -19.26 -3.64
CA SER A 509 1.98 -18.07 -4.28
C SER A 509 3.42 -18.31 -4.73
N ASP A 510 3.87 -17.58 -5.73
CA ASP A 510 5.24 -17.72 -6.24
C ASP A 510 6.28 -17.44 -5.15
N ALA A 511 5.99 -16.49 -4.26
CA ALA A 511 6.83 -16.19 -3.11
C ALA A 511 6.90 -17.37 -2.14
N ALA A 512 5.76 -17.91 -1.70
CA ALA A 512 5.73 -19.05 -0.78
C ALA A 512 6.38 -20.30 -1.41
N ARG A 513 6.22 -20.51 -2.72
CA ARG A 513 6.86 -21.60 -3.46
C ARG A 513 8.38 -21.44 -3.47
N ALA A 514 8.88 -20.24 -3.76
CA ALA A 514 10.32 -19.96 -3.78
C ALA A 514 10.96 -20.04 -2.39
N ILE A 515 10.27 -19.55 -1.36
CA ILE A 515 10.69 -19.64 0.04
C ILE A 515 10.67 -21.09 0.54
N GLY A 516 9.76 -21.91 0.02
CA GLY A 516 9.55 -23.29 0.47
C GLY A 516 8.62 -23.41 1.67
N LEU A 517 8.05 -22.29 2.13
CA LEU A 517 7.29 -22.20 3.38
C LEU A 517 6.02 -21.36 3.20
N VAL A 518 4.93 -21.83 3.82
CA VAL A 518 3.65 -21.13 3.95
C VAL A 518 3.44 -20.80 5.42
N ASP A 519 3.25 -19.51 5.73
CA ASP A 519 2.91 -19.01 7.08
C ASP A 519 1.47 -18.46 7.14
N THR A 520 0.80 -18.30 5.99
CA THR A 520 -0.53 -17.70 5.89
C THR A 520 -1.33 -18.44 4.83
N ILE A 521 -2.57 -18.81 5.15
CA ILE A 521 -3.50 -19.45 4.24
C ILE A 521 -4.69 -18.51 4.09
N ALA A 522 -4.90 -17.98 2.90
CA ALA A 522 -5.96 -17.01 2.63
C ALA A 522 -6.93 -17.55 1.58
N MET A 523 -8.16 -17.04 1.59
CA MET A 523 -9.08 -17.25 0.48
C MET A 523 -8.71 -16.33 -0.68
N SER A 524 -8.56 -16.89 -1.87
CA SER A 524 -8.51 -16.12 -3.10
C SER A 524 -9.90 -15.53 -3.38
N PRO A 525 -9.97 -14.26 -3.84
CA PRO A 525 -11.19 -13.73 -4.43
C PRO A 525 -11.68 -14.66 -5.55
N SER A 526 -13.00 -14.86 -5.64
CA SER A 526 -13.62 -15.50 -6.80
C SER A 526 -13.32 -14.69 -8.06
N ALA A 527 -12.99 -15.34 -9.17
CA ALA A 527 -12.70 -14.68 -10.45
C ALA A 527 -13.85 -13.76 -10.92
N ASP A 528 -15.08 -14.06 -10.51
CA ASP A 528 -16.28 -13.33 -10.88
C ASP A 528 -16.65 -12.21 -9.88
N GLY A 529 -15.87 -12.06 -8.80
CA GLY A 529 -16.15 -11.11 -7.71
C GLY A 529 -17.39 -11.45 -6.87
N SER A 530 -18.00 -12.62 -7.09
CA SER A 530 -19.13 -13.09 -6.29
C SER A 530 -18.66 -13.69 -4.96
N ALA A 531 -19.30 -13.30 -3.86
CA ALA A 531 -19.07 -13.89 -2.53
C ALA A 531 -19.53 -15.36 -2.42
N THR A 532 -20.17 -15.88 -3.48
CA THR A 532 -20.82 -17.20 -3.55
C THR A 532 -20.14 -18.19 -4.49
N GLY A 533 -19.11 -17.77 -5.24
CA GLY A 533 -18.32 -18.66 -6.10
C GLY A 533 -17.40 -19.59 -5.29
N PRO A 534 -16.86 -20.67 -5.90
CA PRO A 534 -15.95 -21.58 -5.22
C PRO A 534 -14.68 -20.84 -4.79
N THR A 535 -14.57 -20.55 -3.50
CA THR A 535 -13.40 -19.93 -2.89
C THR A 535 -12.22 -20.89 -2.96
N SER A 536 -11.16 -20.50 -3.66
CA SER A 536 -9.92 -21.27 -3.68
C SER A 536 -8.99 -20.80 -2.57
N LEU A 537 -8.30 -21.71 -1.90
CA LEU A 537 -7.32 -21.38 -0.86
C LEU A 537 -5.94 -21.17 -1.48
N VAL A 538 -5.23 -20.16 -1.01
CA VAL A 538 -3.86 -19.84 -1.43
C VAL A 538 -2.95 -19.85 -0.22
N GLY A 539 -1.87 -20.63 -0.32
CA GLY A 539 -0.76 -20.61 0.63
C GLY A 539 0.19 -19.48 0.30
N GLU A 540 0.39 -18.61 1.28
CA GLU A 540 1.19 -17.40 1.22
C GLU A 540 2.30 -17.41 2.27
N ASN A 541 3.26 -16.52 2.07
CA ASN A 541 4.26 -16.18 3.08
C ASN A 541 4.16 -14.67 3.33
N THR A 542 3.73 -14.25 4.52
CA THR A 542 3.60 -12.84 4.92
C THR A 542 4.87 -12.32 5.56
N THR A 543 5.70 -13.20 6.12
CA THR A 543 6.96 -12.83 6.79
C THR A 543 7.89 -12.06 5.84
N TRP A 544 8.06 -12.49 4.59
CA TRP A 544 8.93 -11.76 3.64
C TRP A 544 8.37 -10.37 3.28
N LYS A 545 7.03 -10.21 3.25
CA LYS A 545 6.40 -8.90 3.02
C LYS A 545 6.66 -7.98 4.20
N GLY A 546 6.56 -8.50 5.43
CA GLY A 546 6.92 -7.77 6.65
C GLY A 546 8.39 -7.33 6.67
N ILE A 547 9.31 -8.23 6.32
CA ILE A 547 10.75 -7.91 6.20
C ILE A 547 10.97 -6.82 5.15
N ARG A 548 10.37 -6.97 3.96
CA ARG A 548 10.50 -6.00 2.87
C ARG A 548 9.98 -4.62 3.29
N ALA A 549 8.79 -4.55 3.88
CA ALA A 549 8.19 -3.29 4.34
C ALA A 549 9.04 -2.59 5.42
N THR A 550 9.63 -3.36 6.35
CA THR A 550 10.57 -2.83 7.34
C THR A 550 11.83 -2.25 6.69
N LEU A 551 12.43 -2.97 5.74
CA LEU A 551 13.62 -2.51 5.03
C LEU A 551 13.32 -1.22 4.23
N THR A 552 12.18 -1.16 3.53
CA THR A 552 11.82 -0.01 2.70
C THR A 552 11.16 1.15 3.45
N ARG A 553 11.16 1.13 4.79
CA ARG A 553 10.52 2.17 5.59
C ARG A 553 11.28 3.50 5.54
N GLU A 554 12.61 3.44 5.53
CA GLU A 554 13.46 4.64 5.49
C GLU A 554 14.50 4.65 4.37
N TYR A 555 14.42 3.69 3.46
CA TYR A 555 15.27 3.61 2.27
C TYR A 555 14.39 3.22 1.08
N VAL A 556 14.65 3.81 -0.09
CA VAL A 556 13.91 3.43 -1.29
C VAL A 556 14.34 2.03 -1.76
N PRO A 557 13.50 1.28 -2.47
CA PRO A 557 13.86 -0.04 -2.99
C PRO A 557 15.18 -0.06 -3.79
N SER A 558 15.45 0.97 -4.60
CA SER A 558 16.67 1.04 -5.40
C SER A 558 17.96 1.18 -4.59
N ALA A 559 17.88 1.57 -3.31
CA ALA A 559 19.06 1.71 -2.44
C ALA A 559 19.77 0.36 -2.21
N TYR A 560 19.03 -0.74 -2.31
CA TYR A 560 19.50 -2.10 -2.12
C TYR A 560 20.09 -2.72 -3.40
N ARG A 561 19.70 -2.19 -4.57
CA ARG A 561 19.93 -2.80 -5.87
C ARG A 561 21.42 -3.01 -6.17
N GLY A 562 21.80 -4.25 -6.51
CA GLY A 562 23.16 -4.64 -6.85
C GLY A 562 24.15 -4.56 -5.68
N ARG A 563 23.71 -4.22 -4.47
CA ARG A 563 24.57 -4.13 -3.28
C ARG A 563 24.73 -5.49 -2.63
N ALA A 564 25.84 -5.70 -1.91
CA ALA A 564 26.05 -6.90 -1.12
C ALA A 564 25.21 -6.89 0.17
N ALA A 565 24.74 -8.06 0.59
CA ALA A 565 24.11 -8.29 1.89
C ALA A 565 24.75 -9.47 2.62
N ILE A 566 24.63 -9.52 3.95
CA ILE A 566 25.09 -10.65 4.77
C ILE A 566 23.90 -11.18 5.58
N ILE A 567 23.69 -12.49 5.59
CA ILE A 567 22.69 -13.16 6.43
C ILE A 567 23.37 -14.15 7.36
N LEU A 568 23.09 -14.05 8.65
CA LEU A 568 23.50 -15.02 9.65
C LEU A 568 22.30 -15.87 10.05
N ALA A 569 22.39 -17.19 9.91
CA ALA A 569 21.31 -18.10 10.31
C ALA A 569 21.84 -19.49 10.69
N GLY A 570 21.03 -20.26 11.42
CA GLY A 570 21.34 -21.65 11.74
C GLY A 570 21.10 -22.61 10.57
N SER A 571 20.17 -22.26 9.68
CA SER A 571 19.79 -23.06 8.52
C SER A 571 19.31 -22.17 7.36
N GLU A 572 19.21 -22.75 6.16
CA GLU A 572 18.61 -22.07 4.99
C GLU A 572 17.13 -21.72 5.24
N THR A 573 16.40 -22.62 5.92
CA THR A 573 14.99 -22.45 6.27
C THR A 573 14.76 -21.18 7.09
N ASP A 574 15.57 -20.93 8.12
CA ASP A 574 15.47 -19.75 8.98
C ASP A 574 15.75 -18.43 8.22
N ALA A 575 16.55 -18.50 7.15
CA ALA A 575 16.93 -17.35 6.33
C ALA A 575 16.01 -17.13 5.11
N SER A 576 15.22 -18.13 4.71
CA SER A 576 14.50 -18.18 3.43
C SER A 576 13.64 -16.95 3.13
N ALA A 577 12.81 -16.50 4.08
CA ALA A 577 11.98 -15.31 3.92
C ALA A 577 12.81 -14.02 3.78
N ALA A 578 13.92 -13.90 4.53
CA ALA A 578 14.83 -12.76 4.42
C ALA A 578 15.58 -12.75 3.07
N ILE A 579 16.01 -13.92 2.59
CA ILE A 579 16.63 -14.06 1.26
C ILE A 579 15.65 -13.58 0.18
N PHE A 580 14.40 -14.06 0.22
CA PHE A 580 13.40 -13.67 -0.75
C PHE A 580 13.09 -12.17 -0.71
N ALA A 581 12.93 -11.59 0.50
CA ALA A 581 12.72 -10.16 0.66
C ALA A 581 13.88 -9.33 0.07
N LEU A 582 15.13 -9.69 0.35
CA LEU A 582 16.30 -9.00 -0.21
C LEU A 582 16.37 -9.12 -1.74
N ARG A 583 16.01 -10.28 -2.31
CA ARG A 583 15.94 -10.43 -3.77
C ARG A 583 14.85 -9.60 -4.41
N SER A 584 13.70 -9.45 -3.75
CA SER A 584 12.63 -8.56 -4.23
C SER A 584 13.05 -7.08 -4.27
N LEU A 585 14.15 -6.73 -3.59
CA LEU A 585 14.81 -5.42 -3.61
C LEU A 585 16.03 -5.40 -4.55
N GLU A 586 16.18 -6.43 -5.40
CA GLU A 586 17.27 -6.57 -6.37
C GLU A 586 18.69 -6.51 -5.76
N VAL A 587 18.85 -6.94 -4.50
CA VAL A 587 20.17 -7.11 -3.88
C VAL A 587 21.05 -8.01 -4.75
N GLY A 588 22.35 -7.68 -4.84
CA GLY A 588 23.32 -8.43 -5.61
C GLY A 588 23.73 -9.73 -4.91
N VAL A 589 25.00 -9.84 -4.53
CA VAL A 589 25.51 -11.04 -3.84
C VAL A 589 25.02 -11.06 -2.39
N ILE A 590 24.46 -12.19 -1.97
CA ILE A 590 24.04 -12.43 -0.57
C ILE A 590 25.01 -13.42 0.08
N TYR A 591 25.78 -12.93 1.03
CA TYR A 591 26.72 -13.77 1.78
C TYR A 591 26.03 -14.46 2.94
N THR A 592 26.27 -15.75 3.14
CA THR A 592 25.64 -16.52 4.22
C THR A 592 26.65 -16.95 5.28
N VAL A 593 26.23 -16.90 6.54
CA VAL A 593 27.02 -17.34 7.70
C VAL A 593 26.22 -18.37 8.48
N GLY A 594 26.81 -19.55 8.68
CA GLY A 594 26.21 -20.65 9.44
C GLY A 594 25.51 -21.72 8.61
N PHE A 595 25.23 -21.46 7.32
CA PHE A 595 24.62 -22.43 6.41
C PHE A 595 25.10 -22.26 4.96
N LYS A 596 24.93 -23.31 4.16
CA LYS A 596 25.12 -23.31 2.71
C LYS A 596 23.77 -23.59 2.05
N ALA A 597 23.38 -22.75 1.09
CA ALA A 597 22.12 -22.91 0.38
C ALA A 597 22.20 -24.06 -0.65
N SER A 598 21.09 -24.78 -0.80
CA SER A 598 20.98 -25.92 -1.72
C SER A 598 19.65 -25.94 -2.50
N GLY A 599 18.74 -25.00 -2.24
CA GLY A 599 17.41 -24.94 -2.88
C GLY A 599 17.25 -23.89 -3.99
N PRO A 600 16.00 -23.55 -4.36
CA PRO A 600 15.67 -22.56 -5.40
C PRO A 600 16.26 -21.18 -5.13
N LEU A 601 16.50 -20.84 -3.86
CA LEU A 601 17.09 -19.58 -3.43
C LEU A 601 18.62 -19.57 -3.44
N ALA A 602 19.30 -20.66 -3.81
CA ALA A 602 20.75 -20.78 -3.72
C ALA A 602 21.53 -19.92 -4.75
N ALA A 603 20.94 -19.59 -5.89
CA ALA A 603 21.66 -18.96 -7.01
C ALA A 603 22.11 -17.52 -6.71
N GLY A 604 23.39 -17.27 -6.43
CA GLY A 604 23.89 -15.95 -6.01
C GLY A 604 24.05 -15.78 -4.50
N LEU A 605 23.92 -16.89 -3.74
CA LEU A 605 24.35 -16.97 -2.34
C LEU A 605 25.78 -17.46 -2.25
N GLU A 606 26.59 -16.80 -1.43
CA GLU A 606 27.99 -17.14 -1.22
C GLU A 606 28.27 -17.44 0.27
N PRO A 607 28.53 -18.69 0.65
CA PRO A 607 28.81 -19.01 2.05
C PRO A 607 30.19 -18.49 2.46
N PHE A 608 30.26 -17.81 3.61
CA PHE A 608 31.52 -17.52 4.27
C PHE A 608 32.11 -18.79 4.87
N THR A 609 33.16 -19.31 4.24
CA THR A 609 33.89 -20.49 4.69
C THR A 609 35.08 -20.15 5.58
N SER A 610 35.48 -18.87 5.64
CA SER A 610 36.61 -18.41 6.45
C SER A 610 36.50 -16.92 6.80
N ILE A 611 37.34 -16.46 7.74
CA ILE A 611 37.46 -15.03 8.06
C ILE A 611 38.05 -14.21 6.89
N GLN A 612 38.77 -14.85 5.97
CA GLN A 612 39.24 -14.19 4.75
C GLN A 612 38.07 -13.86 3.82
N SER A 613 37.02 -14.69 3.79
CA SER A 613 35.81 -14.44 3.00
C SER A 613 35.08 -13.16 3.44
N VAL A 614 35.13 -12.83 4.73
CA VAL A 614 34.57 -11.56 5.26
C VAL A 614 35.33 -10.36 4.70
N LYS A 615 36.66 -10.46 4.54
CA LYS A 615 37.47 -9.36 3.98
C LYS A 615 37.22 -9.09 2.50
N LEU A 616 36.66 -10.05 1.76
CA LEU A 616 36.32 -9.88 0.35
C LEU A 616 35.08 -9.01 0.14
N VAL A 617 34.24 -8.87 1.16
CA VAL A 617 33.07 -8.00 1.12
C VAL A 617 33.49 -6.63 1.60
N GLU A 618 33.78 -5.72 0.67
CA GLU A 618 34.29 -4.39 1.03
C GLU A 618 33.28 -3.60 1.88
N LYS A 619 32.00 -3.56 1.48
CA LYS A 619 30.93 -2.81 2.19
C LYS A 619 29.54 -3.41 1.95
N PRO A 620 29.00 -4.26 2.85
CA PRO A 620 27.61 -4.70 2.76
C PRO A 620 26.66 -3.52 3.06
N PHE A 621 25.54 -3.46 2.33
CA PHE A 621 24.46 -2.50 2.59
C PHE A 621 23.52 -3.02 3.68
N VAL A 622 23.28 -4.34 3.73
CA VAL A 622 22.39 -4.96 4.72
C VAL A 622 23.10 -6.08 5.47
N ILE A 623 22.87 -6.17 6.78
CA ILE A 623 23.15 -7.36 7.59
C ILE A 623 21.83 -7.82 8.21
N VAL A 624 21.47 -9.08 8.00
CA VAL A 624 20.31 -9.72 8.63
C VAL A 624 20.78 -10.80 9.60
N SER A 625 20.30 -10.75 10.85
CA SER A 625 20.49 -11.81 11.83
C SER A 625 19.20 -12.60 12.01
N ALA A 626 19.15 -13.83 11.49
CA ALA A 626 18.12 -14.84 11.75
C ALA A 626 18.65 -15.93 12.70
N LEU A 627 19.45 -15.52 13.69
CA LEU A 627 20.03 -16.41 14.69
C LEU A 627 19.06 -16.63 15.86
N PRO A 628 19.09 -17.81 16.50
CA PRO A 628 18.33 -18.04 17.73
C PRO A 628 18.90 -17.19 18.89
N PRO A 629 18.11 -16.94 19.96
CA PRO A 629 18.50 -16.05 21.06
C PRO A 629 19.85 -16.32 21.68
N GLU A 630 20.21 -17.59 21.84
CA GLU A 630 21.48 -18.03 22.46
C GLU A 630 22.70 -17.64 21.61
N LYS A 631 22.50 -17.42 20.31
CA LYS A 631 23.54 -17.07 19.33
C LYS A 631 23.45 -15.63 18.83
N SER A 632 22.46 -14.86 19.26
CA SER A 632 22.22 -13.47 18.81
C SER A 632 23.44 -12.55 18.92
N LEU A 633 24.32 -12.76 19.90
CA LEU A 633 25.55 -11.98 20.09
C LEU A 633 26.62 -12.18 19.00
N LEU A 634 26.54 -13.27 18.23
CA LEU A 634 27.55 -13.60 17.22
C LEU A 634 27.60 -12.59 16.06
N VAL A 635 26.58 -11.77 15.90
CA VAL A 635 26.54 -10.72 14.86
C VAL A 635 27.36 -9.48 15.22
N GLN A 636 27.58 -9.20 16.51
CA GLN A 636 28.20 -7.95 16.95
C GLN A 636 29.62 -7.71 16.39
N PRO A 637 30.51 -8.71 16.29
CA PRO A 637 31.82 -8.51 15.67
C PRO A 637 31.73 -8.03 14.23
N LEU A 638 30.77 -8.53 13.43
CA LEU A 638 30.56 -8.08 12.05
C LEU A 638 30.04 -6.64 12.00
N LEU A 639 29.07 -6.29 12.86
CA LEU A 639 28.54 -4.93 12.96
C LEU A 639 29.65 -3.91 13.26
N ARG A 640 30.56 -4.25 14.19
CA ARG A 640 31.72 -3.41 14.54
C ARG A 640 32.77 -3.37 13.45
N HIS A 641 33.00 -4.48 12.74
CA HIS A 641 33.95 -4.54 11.64
C HIS A 641 33.56 -3.58 10.51
N TYR A 642 32.28 -3.58 10.15
CA TYR A 642 31.73 -2.73 9.09
C TYR A 642 31.21 -1.39 9.61
N ARG A 643 31.65 -0.94 10.78
CA ARG A 643 31.26 0.38 11.33
C ARG A 643 31.60 1.51 10.37
N THR A 644 30.83 2.58 10.44
CA THR A 644 31.14 3.80 9.66
C THR A 644 32.35 4.50 10.28
N ALA A 645 33.48 4.55 9.57
CA ALA A 645 34.64 5.33 10.01
C ALA A 645 34.35 6.82 9.82
N SER A 646 34.55 7.63 10.87
CA SER A 646 34.24 9.05 10.89
C SER A 646 35.04 9.91 9.89
N ARG A 647 36.09 9.38 9.23
CA ARG A 647 37.04 10.17 8.41
C ARG A 647 37.63 9.46 7.18
N SER A 648 36.85 9.14 6.16
CA SER A 648 37.43 8.87 4.83
C SER A 648 36.52 9.26 3.65
N SER A 649 37.11 10.03 2.74
CA SER A 649 36.63 10.33 1.38
C SER A 649 36.96 9.15 0.43
N PRO A 650 36.28 8.94 -0.71
CA PRO A 650 35.28 9.80 -1.39
C PRO A 650 33.85 9.66 -0.80
N PRO A 651 32.88 10.51 -1.23
CA PRO A 651 31.49 10.52 -0.74
C PRO A 651 30.69 9.27 -1.13
N SER A 652 31.07 8.10 -0.61
CA SER A 652 30.31 6.85 -0.78
C SER A 652 29.17 6.80 0.23
N THR A 653 27.97 6.45 -0.23
CA THR A 653 26.75 6.40 0.58
C THR A 653 26.88 5.56 1.84
N ARG A 654 26.47 6.17 2.96
CA ARG A 654 26.57 5.63 4.31
C ARG A 654 25.36 4.78 4.73
N GLY A 655 24.27 4.79 3.95
CA GLY A 655 23.09 3.99 4.23
C GLY A 655 23.50 2.53 4.47
N LYS A 656 23.24 2.04 5.68
CA LYS A 656 23.50 0.66 6.08
C LYS A 656 22.40 0.22 7.02
N VAL A 657 21.86 -0.97 6.77
CA VAL A 657 20.70 -1.49 7.48
C VAL A 657 21.07 -2.77 8.22
N TYR A 658 20.80 -2.81 9.52
CA TYR A 658 20.85 -4.01 10.32
C TYR A 658 19.42 -4.45 10.64
N LEU A 659 19.08 -5.68 10.31
CA LEU A 659 17.79 -6.28 10.61
C LEU A 659 17.97 -7.48 11.54
N ASP A 660 17.29 -7.44 12.67
CA ASP A 660 17.37 -8.46 13.69
C ASP A 660 16.06 -9.25 13.79
N LEU A 661 16.08 -10.49 13.31
CA LEU A 661 14.93 -11.41 13.27
C LEU A 661 14.93 -12.41 14.44
N THR A 662 15.81 -12.24 15.43
CA THR A 662 15.85 -13.14 16.59
C THR A 662 14.56 -13.05 17.41
N THR A 663 13.94 -14.21 17.68
CA THR A 663 12.69 -14.36 18.45
C THR A 663 12.95 -14.77 19.89
N GLY A 664 12.43 -14.01 20.87
CA GLY A 664 12.45 -14.39 22.28
C GLY A 664 13.59 -13.78 23.13
N PRO A 665 13.66 -14.15 24.43
CA PRO A 665 14.56 -13.51 25.39
C PRO A 665 16.02 -13.82 25.09
N ARG A 666 16.85 -12.78 24.99
CA ARG A 666 18.26 -12.86 24.60
C ARG A 666 19.18 -12.12 25.54
N LYS A 667 20.47 -12.45 25.48
CA LYS A 667 21.53 -11.75 26.21
C LYS A 667 22.14 -10.67 25.34
N GLY A 668 22.29 -9.47 25.90
CA GLY A 668 22.90 -8.30 25.26
C GLY A 668 22.02 -7.62 24.21
N ASP A 669 22.59 -6.60 23.56
CA ASP A 669 21.85 -5.66 22.72
C ASP A 669 22.53 -5.47 21.34
N PRO A 670 22.30 -6.39 20.38
CA PRO A 670 22.80 -6.23 19.01
C PRO A 670 22.29 -4.97 18.32
N LEU A 671 21.06 -4.52 18.63
CA LEU A 671 20.46 -3.32 18.03
C LEU A 671 21.21 -2.06 18.48
N GLY A 672 21.46 -1.89 19.78
CA GLY A 672 22.27 -0.77 20.28
C GLY A 672 23.71 -0.80 19.79
N VAL A 673 24.30 -1.99 19.63
CA VAL A 673 25.62 -2.13 19.00
C VAL A 673 25.59 -1.72 17.53
N ALA A 674 24.57 -2.08 16.76
CA ALA A 674 24.41 -1.66 15.38
C ALA A 674 24.26 -0.13 15.29
N SER A 675 23.35 0.47 16.07
CA SER A 675 23.14 1.92 16.08
C SER A 675 24.41 2.69 16.46
N SER A 676 25.15 2.24 17.47
CA SER A 676 26.44 2.86 17.85
C SER A 676 27.55 2.69 16.81
N ALA A 677 27.46 1.68 15.93
CA ALA A 677 28.36 1.50 14.79
C ALA A 677 27.89 2.26 13.52
N GLY A 678 26.78 2.99 13.58
CA GLY A 678 26.24 3.81 12.50
C GLY A 678 25.31 3.07 11.54
N TRP A 679 24.67 2.00 11.98
CA TRP A 679 23.64 1.29 11.22
C TRP A 679 22.24 1.83 11.55
N THR A 680 21.36 1.88 10.56
CA THR A 680 19.92 1.91 10.83
C THR A 680 19.49 0.51 11.27
N ALA A 681 19.06 0.37 12.53
CA ALA A 681 18.78 -0.91 13.15
C ALA A 681 17.27 -1.12 13.31
N TYR A 682 16.75 -2.24 12.79
CA TYR A 682 15.37 -2.67 12.95
C TYR A 682 15.30 -3.99 13.71
N GLY A 683 14.34 -4.08 14.63
CA GLY A 683 14.09 -5.29 15.41
C GLY A 683 12.95 -6.13 14.85
N LEU A 684 12.77 -7.31 15.45
CA LEU A 684 11.66 -8.21 15.14
C LEU A 684 10.29 -7.54 15.35
N GLU A 685 10.17 -6.61 16.31
CA GLU A 685 8.90 -5.92 16.59
C GLU A 685 8.37 -5.18 15.34
N ASP A 686 9.24 -4.51 14.59
CA ASP A 686 8.88 -3.82 13.35
C ASP A 686 8.42 -4.81 12.27
N VAL A 687 9.14 -5.92 12.12
CA VAL A 687 8.81 -6.97 11.15
C VAL A 687 7.49 -7.64 11.50
N SER A 688 7.26 -7.96 12.77
CA SER A 688 6.03 -8.58 13.27
C SER A 688 4.81 -7.65 13.11
N ALA A 689 4.98 -6.34 13.35
CA ALA A 689 3.91 -5.37 13.12
C ALA A 689 3.51 -5.32 11.64
N TRP A 690 4.48 -5.21 10.72
CA TRP A 690 4.18 -5.26 9.29
C TRP A 690 3.64 -6.62 8.84
N THR A 691 4.15 -7.73 9.39
CA THR A 691 3.64 -9.08 9.08
C THR A 691 2.19 -9.21 9.52
N THR A 692 1.80 -8.59 10.64
CA THR A 692 0.41 -8.54 11.12
C THR A 692 -0.46 -7.69 10.18
N VAL A 693 0.01 -6.53 9.72
CA VAL A 693 -0.68 -5.72 8.70
C VAL A 693 -0.95 -6.54 7.43
N GLU A 694 0.06 -7.23 6.91
CA GLU A 694 -0.08 -8.04 5.70
C GLU A 694 -0.96 -9.28 5.92
N THR A 695 -0.90 -9.89 7.11
CA THR A 695 -1.78 -11.01 7.49
C THR A 695 -3.24 -10.57 7.52
N LEU A 696 -3.57 -9.43 8.15
CA LEU A 696 -4.92 -8.88 8.14
C LEU A 696 -5.37 -8.56 6.70
N ARG A 697 -4.50 -7.94 5.91
CA ARG A 697 -4.80 -7.64 4.50
C ARG A 697 -5.13 -8.88 3.70
N LEU A 698 -4.39 -9.98 3.88
CA LEU A 698 -4.65 -11.24 3.16
C LEU A 698 -5.88 -11.98 3.70
N LEU A 699 -6.10 -12.02 5.01
CA LEU A 699 -7.20 -12.79 5.60
C LEU A 699 -8.56 -12.12 5.44
N VAL A 700 -8.63 -10.79 5.52
CA VAL A 700 -9.90 -10.05 5.52
C VAL A 700 -10.01 -8.95 4.48
N GLY A 701 -8.97 -8.70 3.68
CA GLY A 701 -9.00 -7.69 2.62
C GLY A 701 -9.05 -6.24 3.11
N GLN A 702 -8.97 -6.01 4.41
CA GLN A 702 -9.05 -4.67 5.03
C GLN A 702 -7.66 -4.18 5.44
N ASN A 703 -7.47 -2.86 5.38
CA ASN A 703 -6.21 -2.25 5.78
C ASN A 703 -6.28 -1.78 7.24
N VAL A 704 -5.25 -2.12 8.01
CA VAL A 704 -5.04 -1.62 9.38
C VAL A 704 -3.67 -0.94 9.38
N PRO A 705 -3.57 0.35 9.72
CA PRO A 705 -2.30 1.08 9.66
C PRO A 705 -1.21 0.44 10.53
N PHE A 706 0.03 0.46 10.05
CA PHE A 706 1.18 -0.03 10.81
C PHE A 706 1.31 0.63 12.18
N ASP A 707 1.17 1.95 12.24
CA ASP A 707 1.29 2.72 13.49
C ASP A 707 0.16 2.36 14.47
N PHE A 708 -1.06 2.07 13.98
CA PHE A 708 -2.14 1.48 14.79
C PHE A 708 -1.77 0.10 15.32
N VAL A 709 -1.24 -0.79 14.46
CA VAL A 709 -0.80 -2.13 14.90
C VAL A 709 0.24 -2.00 16.00
N ARG A 710 1.28 -1.17 15.82
CA ARG A 710 2.32 -0.95 16.83
C ARG A 710 1.76 -0.39 18.15
N MET A 711 0.82 0.53 18.08
CA MET A 711 0.20 1.16 19.25
C MET A 711 -0.72 0.19 20.00
N ALA A 712 -1.59 -0.50 19.29
CA ALA A 712 -2.62 -1.36 19.87
C ALA A 712 -2.13 -2.77 20.21
N SER A 713 -1.03 -3.24 19.62
CA SER A 713 -0.42 -4.54 19.93
C SER A 713 0.24 -4.58 21.31
N GLY A 714 0.77 -3.44 21.77
CA GLY A 714 1.63 -3.34 22.95
C GLY A 714 2.91 -4.18 22.82
N ARG A 715 3.73 -4.22 23.88
CA ARG A 715 4.87 -5.15 24.02
C ARG A 715 4.52 -6.66 24.03
N PRO A 716 3.34 -7.12 24.51
CA PRO A 716 3.05 -8.56 24.62
C PRO A 716 2.92 -9.32 23.29
N LEU A 717 2.88 -8.62 22.16
CA LEU A 717 2.76 -9.20 20.83
C LEU A 717 4.11 -9.57 20.19
N PHE A 718 5.22 -9.22 20.84
CA PHE A 718 6.56 -9.27 20.26
C PHE A 718 7.55 -10.13 21.05
#